data_AF-A0A934FWJ1-F1
#
_entry.id   AF-A0A934FWJ1-F1
#
_cell.length_a   1.000
_cell.length_b   1.000
_cell.length_c   1.000
_cell.angle_alpha   90.00
_cell.angle_beta   90.00
_cell.angle_gamma   90.00
#
_symmetry.space_group_name_H-M   'P 1'
#
loop_
_entity.id
_entity.type
_entity.pdbx_description
1 polymer ?
#
loop_
_entity_poly.entity_id
_entity_poly.type
_entity_poly.pdbx_seq_one_letter_code
_entity_poly.pdbx_strand_id
1 'polypeptide(L)'
;MFDRFVRLAQARRALRAGHYEEALRLVDDPLVAGQRRAEELRVEILAGFAARAKRRIDAGALSAARVDVEKVLARQPDDELALDLRTRLKDQVATGDDRRGSQIALLRDARRAIDAADLDAAAALCRSAAALGASPDLDRVTGLLSAARQRVADLLGEADVAARDGRLVDAADALARARTLDRGDAAVDTAVRRFVREHGAALARAVKGLGAGSGPTLARLHERLPELSGDPAIESLGRACAATRQERVLHALAADELETARVACRELGGDPEGDRLRELCALLERAHTALERGDPAVAAAAYAELAEATSAPTLAARARTVAELAAASDAGLERARAHAHEGRLADARDSLVQVLSLCDGHERARAELDALDRGVLDREKRLSDARALVRDGKLQEAGGLVVALAVPGQEGEEPRLLMREIRQRRETADAGVRQVAVRMHDRRSGGREGLEQCARKVAELQKVQADHVELLRMRDAIAAELRGLALCERIRGALDAGQFAEVEDGLVALAALRGELLGPDRLDARALELVDDALATAERAVSSGQVSRAERLERAIASWEALAPGLARRREAIRSAVESAASRARALVEQAASALSADELARAEELRDAALALASDDPAVMRAAADIARVRREDDRLAAAARHADAKDFGAAHRELGRLGPTPAPLRTRVFDLKRAIAKAQGLDGAFLLRIDEGGEFLVVRGESLTIGNLRDGSADLPLLANLAGRHARLRRSMSFHGGQQDTIVAEGGELFRDGKRVADLRLQGRVRFRLGPTVEMEYRMPSSRSLSANLSILGGFVVAGTDRVIWMKDRGRDGRILIGPGRDAHVVVAGLQQEIEVFADRDGRIRVAVPGSATMDGRPFTGDHPVAAGASIAVGDVSLVMVPWQRA
;
A
#
# COMPACT_ATOMS: atom_id res chain seq x y z
N MET A 1 -21.25 -31.86 -11.91
CA MET A 1 -19.96 -32.35 -12.48
C MET A 1 -19.39 -31.43 -13.56
N PHE A 2 -20.19 -30.98 -14.53
CA PHE A 2 -19.70 -30.15 -15.65
C PHE A 2 -19.12 -28.79 -15.19
N ASP A 3 -19.79 -28.07 -14.29
CA ASP A 3 -19.31 -26.75 -13.82
C ASP A 3 -17.94 -26.82 -13.12
N ARG A 4 -17.70 -27.91 -12.37
CA ARG A 4 -16.40 -28.20 -11.75
C ARG A 4 -15.31 -28.35 -12.81
N PHE A 5 -15.60 -29.06 -13.90
CA PHE A 5 -14.67 -29.23 -15.01
C PHE A 5 -14.43 -27.91 -15.74
N VAL A 6 -15.47 -27.11 -15.98
CA VAL A 6 -15.37 -25.79 -16.60
C VAL A 6 -14.49 -24.85 -15.76
N ARG A 7 -14.69 -24.80 -14.43
CA ARG A 7 -13.88 -23.98 -13.53
C ARG A 7 -12.41 -24.39 -13.53
N LEU A 8 -12.12 -25.69 -13.45
CA LEU A 8 -10.75 -26.21 -13.54
C LEU A 8 -10.10 -25.93 -14.92
N ALA A 9 -10.88 -26.01 -16.00
CA ALA A 9 -10.40 -25.68 -17.34
C ALA A 9 -10.12 -24.18 -17.50
N GLN A 10 -10.95 -23.31 -16.92
CA GLN A 10 -10.72 -21.87 -16.87
C GLN A 10 -9.49 -21.53 -16.02
N ALA A 11 -9.33 -22.15 -14.85
CA ALA A 11 -8.15 -21.98 -13.99
C ALA A 11 -6.86 -22.37 -14.75
N ARG A 12 -6.87 -23.52 -15.44
CA ARG A 12 -5.76 -23.93 -16.33
C ARG A 12 -5.48 -22.94 -17.44
N ARG A 13 -6.52 -22.38 -18.07
CA ARG A 13 -6.37 -21.38 -19.13
C ARG A 13 -5.73 -20.10 -18.59
N ALA A 14 -6.20 -19.60 -17.44
CA ALA A 14 -5.64 -18.42 -16.77
C ALA A 14 -4.17 -18.64 -16.34
N LEU A 15 -3.85 -19.82 -15.78
CA LEU A 15 -2.49 -20.19 -15.43
C LEU A 15 -1.55 -20.17 -16.65
N ARG A 16 -1.97 -20.76 -17.78
CA ARG A 16 -1.19 -20.73 -19.04
C ARG A 16 -1.00 -19.33 -19.61
N ALA A 17 -1.95 -18.42 -19.37
CA ALA A 17 -1.85 -17.02 -19.77
C ALA A 17 -0.98 -16.18 -18.81
N GLY A 18 -0.47 -16.74 -17.70
CA GLY A 18 0.29 -16.00 -16.68
C GLY A 18 -0.58 -15.14 -15.76
N HIS A 19 -1.90 -15.32 -15.78
CA HIS A 19 -2.86 -14.61 -14.93
C HIS A 19 -3.01 -15.33 -13.58
N TYR A 20 -1.94 -15.34 -12.78
CA TYR A 20 -1.86 -16.14 -11.55
C TYR A 20 -2.93 -15.74 -10.52
N GLU A 21 -3.28 -14.46 -10.41
CA GLU A 21 -4.35 -13.97 -9.53
C GLU A 21 -5.73 -14.55 -9.90
N GLU A 22 -6.06 -14.54 -11.19
CA GLU A 22 -7.33 -15.06 -11.70
C GLU A 22 -7.39 -16.58 -11.55
N ALA A 23 -6.30 -17.26 -11.85
CA ALA A 23 -6.17 -18.70 -11.67
C ALA A 23 -6.35 -19.09 -10.20
N LEU A 24 -5.71 -18.37 -9.25
CA LEU A 24 -5.83 -18.62 -7.82
C LEU A 24 -7.28 -18.45 -7.33
N ARG A 25 -7.94 -17.37 -7.77
CA ARG A 25 -9.35 -17.11 -7.45
C ARG A 25 -10.27 -18.24 -7.95
N LEU A 26 -9.99 -18.81 -9.13
CA LEU A 26 -10.80 -19.88 -9.72
C LEU A 26 -10.60 -21.24 -9.03
N VAL A 27 -9.40 -21.54 -8.52
CA VAL A 27 -9.15 -22.79 -7.75
C VAL A 27 -9.63 -22.71 -6.30
N ASP A 28 -9.75 -21.49 -5.75
CA ASP A 28 -10.33 -21.26 -4.42
C ASP A 28 -11.86 -21.16 -4.44
N ASP A 29 -12.51 -21.29 -5.61
CA ASP A 29 -13.98 -21.35 -5.72
C ASP A 29 -14.51 -22.56 -4.93
N PRO A 30 -15.50 -22.39 -4.03
CA PRO A 30 -16.02 -23.47 -3.18
C PRO A 30 -16.46 -24.73 -3.92
N LEU A 31 -16.82 -24.63 -5.21
CA LEU A 31 -17.21 -25.77 -6.04
C LEU A 31 -16.06 -26.73 -6.35
N VAL A 32 -14.82 -26.23 -6.35
CA VAL A 32 -13.61 -26.99 -6.72
C VAL A 32 -12.52 -27.00 -5.65
N ALA A 33 -12.59 -26.12 -4.65
CA ALA A 33 -11.54 -25.93 -3.64
C ALA A 33 -11.08 -27.22 -2.94
N GLY A 34 -12.02 -28.15 -2.66
CA GLY A 34 -11.73 -29.44 -2.03
C GLY A 34 -11.30 -30.57 -2.99
N GLN A 35 -11.11 -30.30 -4.29
CA GLN A 35 -10.71 -31.33 -5.25
C GLN A 35 -9.19 -31.43 -5.37
N ARG A 36 -8.68 -32.67 -5.44
CA ARG A 36 -7.27 -32.96 -5.69
C ARG A 36 -6.69 -32.22 -6.90
N ARG A 37 -7.45 -32.10 -8.00
CA ARG A 37 -7.01 -31.36 -9.20
C ARG A 37 -6.89 -29.85 -8.98
N ALA A 38 -7.69 -29.28 -8.07
CA ALA A 38 -7.57 -27.87 -7.69
C ALA A 38 -6.33 -27.67 -6.80
N GLU A 39 -6.04 -28.63 -5.92
CA GLU A 39 -4.81 -28.64 -5.12
C GLU A 39 -3.56 -28.67 -6.00
N GLU A 40 -3.51 -29.60 -6.97
CA GLU A 40 -2.43 -29.70 -7.95
C GLU A 40 -2.24 -28.38 -8.71
N LEU A 41 -3.34 -27.75 -9.16
CA LEU A 41 -3.28 -26.44 -9.81
C LEU A 41 -2.83 -25.32 -8.88
N ARG A 42 -3.22 -25.35 -7.60
CA ARG A 42 -2.81 -24.35 -6.62
C ARG A 42 -1.29 -24.36 -6.44
N VAL A 43 -0.69 -25.55 -6.33
CA VAL A 43 0.77 -25.72 -6.30
C VAL A 43 1.42 -25.12 -7.56
N GLU A 44 0.91 -25.40 -8.75
CA GLU A 44 1.43 -24.82 -10.01
C GLU A 44 1.30 -23.28 -10.06
N ILE A 45 0.19 -22.72 -9.56
CA ILE A 45 -0.06 -21.27 -9.51
C ILE A 45 0.91 -20.58 -8.55
N LEU A 46 1.13 -21.15 -7.35
CA LEU A 46 2.06 -20.61 -6.36
C LEU A 46 3.51 -20.66 -6.86
N ALA A 47 3.91 -21.74 -7.54
CA ALA A 47 5.20 -21.81 -8.23
C ALA A 47 5.33 -20.72 -9.32
N GLY A 48 4.23 -20.38 -10.02
CA GLY A 48 4.16 -19.27 -10.96
C GLY A 48 4.40 -17.90 -10.32
N PHE A 49 3.80 -17.64 -9.13
CA PHE A 49 4.07 -16.44 -8.35
C PHE A 49 5.54 -16.35 -7.92
N ALA A 50 6.12 -17.43 -7.38
CA ALA A 50 7.52 -17.46 -6.97
C ALA A 50 8.48 -17.20 -8.16
N ALA A 51 8.21 -17.80 -9.33
CA ALA A 51 8.99 -17.55 -10.54
C ALA A 51 8.87 -16.09 -11.04
N ARG A 52 7.68 -15.49 -10.93
CA ARG A 52 7.47 -14.07 -11.27
C ARG A 52 8.17 -13.14 -10.27
N ALA A 53 8.12 -13.46 -8.98
CA ALA A 53 8.83 -12.74 -7.94
C ALA A 53 10.34 -12.73 -8.23
N LYS A 54 10.93 -13.89 -8.52
CA LYS A 54 12.35 -14.01 -8.89
C LYS A 54 12.71 -13.09 -10.07
N ARG A 55 11.95 -13.14 -11.17
CA ARG A 55 12.17 -12.24 -12.31
C ARG A 55 12.08 -10.75 -11.95
N ARG A 56 11.19 -10.40 -11.03
CA ARG A 56 11.02 -9.01 -10.55
C ARG A 56 12.17 -8.57 -9.64
N ILE A 57 12.69 -9.45 -8.78
CA ILE A 57 13.91 -9.23 -7.99
C ILE A 57 15.08 -8.98 -8.93
N ASP A 58 15.27 -9.85 -9.93
CA ASP A 58 16.35 -9.74 -10.90
C ASP A 58 16.23 -8.46 -11.77
N ALA A 59 15.00 -7.96 -11.99
CA ALA A 59 14.72 -6.70 -12.67
C ALA A 59 14.72 -5.44 -11.77
N GLY A 60 14.99 -5.58 -10.46
CA GLY A 60 14.98 -4.47 -9.51
C GLY A 60 13.59 -3.94 -9.12
N ALA A 61 12.51 -4.63 -9.52
CA ALA A 61 11.13 -4.29 -9.16
C ALA A 61 10.76 -4.84 -7.76
N LEU A 62 11.52 -4.42 -6.74
CA LEU A 62 11.51 -5.02 -5.39
C LEU A 62 10.13 -4.94 -4.71
N SER A 63 9.38 -3.86 -4.89
CA SER A 63 8.03 -3.71 -4.31
C SER A 63 7.03 -4.70 -4.90
N ALA A 64 7.05 -4.90 -6.22
CA ALA A 64 6.18 -5.85 -6.91
C ALA A 64 6.59 -7.31 -6.63
N ALA A 65 7.89 -7.59 -6.48
CA ALA A 65 8.38 -8.89 -6.06
C ALA A 65 7.89 -9.26 -4.65
N ARG A 66 7.92 -8.31 -3.71
CA ARG A 66 7.45 -8.53 -2.33
C ARG A 66 5.99 -8.96 -2.30
N VAL A 67 5.12 -8.34 -3.09
CA VAL A 67 3.69 -8.73 -3.17
C VAL A 67 3.52 -10.17 -3.66
N ASP A 68 4.33 -10.61 -4.62
CA ASP A 68 4.25 -11.98 -5.14
C ASP A 68 4.76 -13.00 -4.10
N VAL A 69 5.85 -12.70 -3.38
CA VAL A 69 6.39 -13.55 -2.30
C VAL A 69 5.39 -13.69 -1.15
N GLU A 70 4.78 -12.59 -0.71
CA GLU A 70 3.80 -12.61 0.38
C GLU A 70 2.53 -13.40 0.01
N LYS A 71 2.13 -13.40 -1.28
CA LYS A 71 1.01 -14.26 -1.75
C LYS A 71 1.34 -15.75 -1.64
N VAL A 72 2.60 -16.15 -1.87
CA VAL A 72 3.04 -17.54 -1.71
C VAL A 72 3.06 -17.90 -0.22
N LEU A 73 3.73 -17.10 0.61
CA LEU A 73 3.86 -17.35 2.06
C LEU A 73 2.52 -17.33 2.80
N ALA A 74 1.55 -16.52 2.36
CA ALA A 74 0.21 -16.50 2.96
C ALA A 74 -0.57 -17.83 2.78
N ARG A 75 -0.17 -18.67 1.82
CA ARG A 75 -0.80 -19.98 1.56
C ARG A 75 0.09 -21.15 1.92
N GLN A 76 1.40 -21.00 1.79
CA GLN A 76 2.41 -21.98 2.16
C GLN A 76 3.51 -21.27 2.96
N PRO A 77 3.31 -21.09 4.28
CA PRO A 77 4.26 -20.37 5.15
C PRO A 77 5.68 -20.96 5.13
N ASP A 78 5.78 -22.26 4.85
CA ASP A 78 7.02 -23.03 4.87
C ASP A 78 7.60 -23.29 3.46
N ASP A 79 7.15 -22.57 2.42
CA ASP A 79 7.73 -22.70 1.07
C ASP A 79 9.17 -22.18 1.05
N GLU A 80 10.14 -23.11 0.92
CA GLU A 80 11.58 -22.80 0.97
C GLU A 80 12.01 -21.76 -0.08
N LEU A 81 11.44 -21.83 -1.29
CA LEU A 81 11.76 -20.90 -2.37
C LEU A 81 11.27 -19.48 -2.05
N ALA A 82 10.05 -19.34 -1.55
CA ALA A 82 9.50 -18.04 -1.15
C ALA A 82 10.26 -17.44 0.03
N LEU A 83 10.69 -18.25 1.00
CA LEU A 83 11.55 -17.80 2.11
C LEU A 83 12.93 -17.34 1.64
N ASP A 84 13.57 -18.07 0.70
CA ASP A 84 14.82 -17.64 0.06
C ASP A 84 14.63 -16.30 -0.68
N LEU A 85 13.57 -16.19 -1.50
CA LEU A 85 13.26 -14.96 -2.22
C LEU A 85 12.97 -13.79 -1.27
N ARG A 86 12.32 -14.01 -0.14
CA ARG A 86 12.09 -12.99 0.90
C ARG A 86 13.41 -12.52 1.51
N THR A 87 14.34 -13.43 1.76
CA THR A 87 15.68 -13.12 2.29
C THR A 87 16.48 -12.31 1.27
N ARG A 88 16.55 -12.77 0.01
CA ARG A 88 17.19 -12.03 -1.08
C ARG A 88 16.61 -10.63 -1.27
N LEU A 89 15.29 -10.47 -1.14
CA LEU A 89 14.62 -9.18 -1.25
C LEU A 89 15.00 -8.25 -0.09
N LYS A 90 15.07 -8.77 1.13
CA LYS A 90 15.54 -8.03 2.30
C LYS A 90 16.99 -7.55 2.12
N ASP A 91 17.86 -8.42 1.63
CA ASP A 91 19.27 -8.11 1.39
C ASP A 91 19.45 -7.05 0.28
N GLN A 92 18.66 -7.13 -0.80
CA GLN A 92 18.70 -6.13 -1.88
C GLN A 92 18.14 -4.77 -1.44
N VAL A 93 17.09 -4.74 -0.62
CA VAL A 93 16.57 -3.49 -0.04
C VAL A 93 17.61 -2.87 0.89
N ALA A 94 18.21 -3.66 1.79
CA ALA A 94 19.27 -3.18 2.68
C ALA A 94 20.47 -2.62 1.89
N THR A 95 20.92 -3.34 0.85
CA THR A 95 22.01 -2.88 -0.03
C THR A 95 21.65 -1.58 -0.76
N GLY A 96 20.39 -1.41 -1.16
CA GLY A 96 19.90 -0.18 -1.79
C GLY A 96 19.89 1.01 -0.83
N ASP A 97 19.45 0.79 0.41
CA ASP A 97 19.42 1.80 1.46
C ASP A 97 20.85 2.21 1.89
N ASP A 98 21.78 1.25 2.01
CA ASP A 98 23.19 1.51 2.32
C ASP A 98 23.89 2.34 1.22
N ARG A 99 23.61 2.03 -0.06
CA ARG A 99 24.11 2.82 -1.19
C ARG A 99 23.59 4.25 -1.15
N ARG A 100 22.30 4.43 -0.84
CA ARG A 100 21.69 5.75 -0.70
C ARG A 100 22.26 6.53 0.49
N GLY A 101 22.46 5.87 1.64
CA GLY A 101 23.09 6.45 2.81
C GLY A 101 24.52 6.92 2.53
N SER A 102 25.31 6.09 1.85
CA SER A 102 26.69 6.41 1.43
C SER A 102 26.72 7.59 0.44
N GLN A 103 25.79 7.64 -0.51
CA GLN A 103 25.67 8.75 -1.45
C GLN A 103 25.37 10.07 -0.73
N ILE A 104 24.45 10.07 0.24
CA ILE A 104 24.11 11.27 1.02
C ILE A 104 25.32 11.76 1.84
N ALA A 105 26.11 10.85 2.41
CA ALA A 105 27.33 11.19 3.14
C ALA A 105 28.36 11.86 2.23
N LEU A 106 28.64 11.27 1.05
CA LEU A 106 29.57 11.84 0.07
C LEU A 106 29.14 13.23 -0.41
N LEU A 107 27.85 13.46 -0.65
CA LEU A 107 27.33 14.77 -1.07
C LEU A 107 27.44 15.82 0.04
N ARG A 108 27.30 15.41 1.31
CA ARG A 108 27.52 16.30 2.47
C ARG A 108 28.99 16.71 2.58
N ASP A 109 29.91 15.76 2.40
CA ASP A 109 31.34 16.04 2.47
C ASP A 109 31.83 16.85 1.25
N ALA A 110 31.25 16.62 0.07
CA ALA A 110 31.50 17.45 -1.11
C ALA A 110 31.16 18.92 -0.84
N ARG A 111 30.06 19.19 -0.13
CA ARG A 111 29.69 20.55 0.26
C ARG A 111 30.67 21.17 1.26
N ARG A 112 31.14 20.40 2.24
CA ARG A 112 32.19 20.83 3.17
C ARG A 112 33.50 21.16 2.46
N ALA A 113 33.87 20.39 1.42
CA ALA A 113 35.05 20.67 0.62
C ALA A 113 34.93 21.97 -0.18
N ILE A 114 33.74 22.28 -0.72
CA ILE A 114 33.45 23.59 -1.33
C ILE A 114 33.62 24.72 -0.30
N ASP A 115 33.06 24.56 0.91
CA ASP A 115 33.17 25.56 1.99
C ASP A 115 34.63 25.76 2.45
N ALA A 116 35.48 24.76 2.29
CA ALA A 116 36.92 24.79 2.61
C ALA A 116 37.82 25.29 1.45
N ALA A 117 37.23 25.71 0.32
CA ALA A 117 37.95 26.13 -0.88
C ALA A 117 38.84 25.03 -1.51
N ASP A 118 38.43 23.77 -1.39
CA ASP A 118 39.05 22.61 -2.05
C ASP A 118 38.08 22.05 -3.11
N LEU A 119 38.04 22.74 -4.27
CA LEU A 119 37.08 22.44 -5.33
C LEU A 119 37.40 21.12 -6.05
N ASP A 120 38.65 20.66 -6.02
CA ASP A 120 39.05 19.38 -6.59
C ASP A 120 38.66 18.19 -5.71
N ALA A 121 38.80 18.30 -4.39
CA ALA A 121 38.24 17.30 -3.47
C ALA A 121 36.71 17.24 -3.58
N ALA A 122 36.03 18.40 -3.67
CA ALA A 122 34.59 18.44 -3.90
C ALA A 122 34.19 17.74 -5.21
N ALA A 123 34.94 17.96 -6.29
CA ALA A 123 34.72 17.29 -7.58
C ALA A 123 34.93 15.77 -7.49
N ALA A 124 35.96 15.32 -6.76
CA ALA A 124 36.21 13.90 -6.53
C ALA A 124 35.07 13.23 -5.76
N LEU A 125 34.57 13.88 -4.71
CA LEU A 125 33.44 13.39 -3.91
C LEU A 125 32.15 13.33 -4.72
N CYS A 126 31.88 14.32 -5.59
CA CYS A 126 30.75 14.27 -6.52
C CYS A 126 30.87 13.11 -7.53
N ARG A 127 32.07 12.81 -8.05
CA ARG A 127 32.29 11.64 -8.93
C ARG A 127 32.04 10.33 -8.18
N SER A 128 32.51 10.21 -6.94
CA SER A 128 32.24 9.03 -6.09
C SER A 128 30.75 8.87 -5.79
N ALA A 129 30.04 9.98 -5.54
CA ALA A 129 28.59 9.96 -5.35
C ALA A 129 27.82 9.59 -6.63
N ALA A 130 28.31 10.03 -7.81
CA ALA A 130 27.76 9.67 -9.11
C ALA A 130 27.92 8.17 -9.42
N ALA A 131 29.04 7.57 -8.99
CA ALA A 131 29.27 6.13 -9.13
C ALA A 131 28.27 5.27 -8.34
N LEU A 132 27.61 5.83 -7.32
CA LEU A 132 26.55 5.17 -6.56
C LEU A 132 25.14 5.33 -7.18
N GLY A 133 24.98 6.19 -8.20
CA GLY A 133 23.73 6.40 -8.94
C GLY A 133 23.41 7.88 -9.18
N ALA A 134 22.43 8.17 -10.04
CA ALA A 134 21.93 9.54 -10.24
C ALA A 134 21.00 9.95 -9.07
N SER A 135 21.09 11.22 -8.64
CA SER A 135 20.22 11.80 -7.61
C SER A 135 20.05 13.31 -7.84
N PRO A 136 18.87 13.89 -7.58
CA PRO A 136 18.66 15.34 -7.67
C PRO A 136 19.61 16.16 -6.76
N ASP A 137 20.05 15.58 -5.64
CA ASP A 137 20.98 16.24 -4.74
C ASP A 137 22.40 16.30 -5.33
N LEU A 138 22.80 15.31 -6.12
CA LEU A 138 24.07 15.33 -6.87
C LEU A 138 24.08 16.47 -7.89
N ASP A 139 22.98 16.67 -8.62
CA ASP A 139 22.85 17.77 -9.57
C ASP A 139 22.99 19.14 -8.88
N ARG A 140 22.37 19.29 -7.71
CA ARG A 140 22.46 20.52 -6.91
C ARG A 140 23.88 20.82 -6.45
N VAL A 141 24.59 19.84 -5.88
CA VAL A 141 25.98 20.04 -5.40
C VAL A 141 26.93 20.29 -6.57
N THR A 142 26.72 19.60 -7.70
CA THR A 142 27.49 19.84 -8.94
C THR A 142 27.28 21.27 -9.45
N GLY A 143 26.07 21.82 -9.33
CA GLY A 143 25.77 23.23 -9.65
C GLY A 143 26.47 24.24 -8.74
N LEU A 144 26.65 23.94 -7.45
CA LEU A 144 27.42 24.80 -6.54
C LEU A 144 28.92 24.80 -6.91
N LEU A 145 29.46 23.63 -7.22
CA LEU A 145 30.85 23.46 -7.64
C LEU A 145 31.15 24.23 -8.93
N SER A 146 30.25 24.18 -9.91
CA SER A 146 30.44 24.93 -11.17
C SER A 146 30.40 26.45 -10.96
N ALA A 147 29.50 26.94 -10.10
CA ALA A 147 29.43 28.35 -9.74
C ALA A 147 30.70 28.86 -9.06
N ALA A 148 31.29 28.08 -8.14
CA ALA A 148 32.54 28.43 -7.48
C ALA A 148 33.71 28.53 -8.48
N ARG A 149 33.83 27.56 -9.39
CA ARG A 149 34.86 27.57 -10.44
C ARG A 149 34.72 28.75 -11.41
N GLN A 150 33.49 29.11 -11.76
CA GLN A 150 33.24 30.29 -12.59
C GLN A 150 33.74 31.57 -11.89
N ARG A 151 33.51 31.69 -10.58
CA ARG A 151 33.96 32.87 -9.82
C ARG A 151 35.48 33.00 -9.77
N VAL A 152 36.20 31.89 -9.66
CA VAL A 152 37.67 31.86 -9.74
C VAL A 152 38.13 32.35 -11.12
N ALA A 153 37.51 31.86 -12.20
CA ALA A 153 37.83 32.30 -13.55
C ALA A 153 37.60 33.81 -13.76
N ASP A 154 36.51 34.35 -13.21
CA ASP A 154 36.22 35.79 -13.27
C ASP A 154 37.31 36.62 -12.58
N LEU A 155 37.76 36.21 -11.38
CA LEU A 155 38.82 36.89 -10.62
C LEU A 155 40.18 36.83 -11.33
N LEU A 156 40.49 35.73 -12.01
CA LEU A 156 41.69 35.64 -12.85
C LEU A 156 41.60 36.61 -14.04
N GLY A 157 40.41 36.78 -14.62
CA GLY A 157 40.16 37.80 -15.64
C GLY A 157 40.33 39.23 -15.12
N GLU A 158 39.80 39.52 -13.93
CA GLU A 158 39.98 40.82 -13.25
C GLU A 158 41.47 41.13 -13.02
N ALA A 159 42.24 40.15 -12.54
CA ALA A 159 43.68 40.28 -12.32
C ALA A 159 44.44 40.61 -13.61
N ASP A 160 44.14 39.90 -14.71
CA ASP A 160 44.77 40.13 -16.01
C ASP A 160 44.45 41.52 -16.58
N VAL A 161 43.21 42.01 -16.42
CA VAL A 161 42.83 43.38 -16.83
C VAL A 161 43.57 44.42 -16.00
N ALA A 162 43.58 44.27 -14.67
CA ALA A 162 44.29 45.20 -13.79
C ALA A 162 45.80 45.26 -14.06
N ALA A 163 46.42 44.11 -14.37
CA ALA A 163 47.82 44.04 -14.75
C ALA A 163 48.11 44.80 -16.06
N ARG A 164 47.25 44.67 -17.08
CA ARG A 164 47.37 45.39 -18.36
C ARG A 164 47.20 46.90 -18.20
N ASP A 165 46.31 47.33 -17.30
CA ASP A 165 46.08 48.74 -16.98
C ASP A 165 47.21 49.36 -16.12
N GLY A 166 48.24 48.59 -15.74
CA GLY A 166 49.32 49.05 -14.86
C GLY A 166 48.93 49.18 -13.39
N ARG A 167 47.73 48.72 -13.00
CA ARG A 167 47.25 48.69 -11.61
C ARG A 167 47.75 47.43 -10.90
N LEU A 168 49.07 47.35 -10.74
CA LEU A 168 49.76 46.13 -10.28
C LEU A 168 49.37 45.69 -8.86
N VAL A 169 48.94 46.60 -7.99
CA VAL A 169 48.48 46.26 -6.63
C VAL A 169 47.08 45.62 -6.65
N ASP A 170 46.17 46.14 -7.50
CA ASP A 170 44.83 45.57 -7.68
C ASP A 170 44.90 44.17 -8.31
N ALA A 171 45.82 43.98 -9.25
CA ALA A 171 46.07 42.68 -9.87
C ALA A 171 46.57 41.64 -8.85
N ALA A 172 47.47 42.04 -7.95
CA ALA A 172 47.97 41.17 -6.89
C ALA A 172 46.86 40.81 -5.86
N ASP A 173 45.95 41.73 -5.53
CA ASP A 173 44.82 41.43 -4.62
C ASP A 173 43.77 40.52 -5.26
N ALA A 174 43.45 40.71 -6.55
CA ALA A 174 42.55 39.83 -7.30
C ALA A 174 43.08 38.38 -7.37
N LEU A 175 44.39 38.20 -7.59
CA LEU A 175 45.05 36.89 -7.56
C LEU A 175 45.02 36.25 -6.16
N ALA A 176 45.21 37.04 -5.10
CA ALA A 176 45.09 36.54 -3.73
C ALA A 176 43.67 36.07 -3.39
N ARG A 177 42.62 36.78 -3.86
CA ARG A 177 41.22 36.38 -3.68
C ARG A 177 40.85 35.13 -4.46
N ALA A 178 41.37 34.98 -5.69
CA ALA A 178 41.22 33.75 -6.46
C ALA A 178 41.81 32.54 -5.70
N ARG A 179 43.01 32.71 -5.12
CA ARG A 179 43.69 31.68 -4.32
C ARG A 179 42.97 31.33 -3.01
N THR A 180 42.18 32.24 -2.44
CA THR A 180 41.35 31.93 -1.27
C THR A 180 40.07 31.17 -1.61
N LEU A 181 39.54 31.29 -2.82
CA LEU A 181 38.36 30.55 -3.29
C LEU A 181 38.72 29.17 -3.86
N ASP A 182 39.94 29.01 -4.35
CA ASP A 182 40.49 27.71 -4.74
C ASP A 182 41.99 27.67 -4.42
N ARG A 183 42.32 27.02 -3.30
CA ARG A 183 43.72 26.89 -2.84
C ARG A 183 44.51 25.86 -3.64
N GLY A 184 43.82 24.99 -4.38
CA GLY A 184 44.42 23.86 -5.09
C GLY A 184 44.58 24.08 -6.60
N ASP A 185 43.96 25.12 -7.17
CA ASP A 185 43.96 25.32 -8.62
C ASP A 185 45.34 25.71 -9.17
N ALA A 186 45.92 24.80 -9.95
CA ALA A 186 47.18 25.02 -10.66
C ALA A 186 47.14 26.22 -11.61
N ALA A 187 45.96 26.59 -12.14
CA ALA A 187 45.79 27.77 -13.00
C ALA A 187 45.97 29.07 -12.20
N VAL A 188 45.44 29.14 -10.97
CA VAL A 188 45.64 30.28 -10.06
C VAL A 188 47.12 30.41 -9.69
N ASP A 189 47.75 29.31 -9.32
CA ASP A 189 49.19 29.26 -9.02
C ASP A 189 50.06 29.66 -10.21
N THR A 190 49.66 29.26 -11.43
CA THR A 190 50.36 29.63 -12.67
C THR A 190 50.20 31.11 -12.96
N ALA A 191 48.99 31.66 -12.79
CA ALA A 191 48.71 33.08 -12.97
C ALA A 191 49.50 33.94 -11.97
N VAL A 192 49.59 33.52 -10.70
CA VAL A 192 50.43 34.14 -9.66
C VAL A 192 51.89 34.16 -10.09
N ARG A 193 52.46 33.01 -10.49
CA ARG A 193 53.87 32.92 -10.91
C ARG A 193 54.16 33.73 -12.17
N ARG A 194 53.23 33.76 -13.13
CA ARG A 194 53.34 34.58 -14.35
C ARG A 194 53.35 36.05 -13.99
N PHE A 195 52.40 36.50 -13.18
CA PHE A 195 52.29 37.88 -12.72
C PHE A 195 53.57 38.35 -12.02
N VAL A 196 54.09 37.55 -11.08
CA VAL A 196 55.34 37.85 -10.37
C VAL A 196 56.52 37.97 -11.33
N ARG A 197 56.62 37.07 -12.31
CA ARG A 197 57.71 37.08 -13.31
C ARG A 197 57.65 38.28 -14.25
N GLU A 198 56.47 38.62 -14.74
CA GLU A 198 56.29 39.66 -15.76
C GLU A 198 56.26 41.08 -15.15
N HIS A 199 55.78 41.20 -13.92
CA HIS A 199 55.52 42.50 -13.30
C HIS A 199 56.27 42.73 -11.98
N GLY A 200 57.04 41.77 -11.46
CA GLY A 200 57.74 41.86 -10.17
C GLY A 200 58.63 43.10 -10.02
N ALA A 201 59.49 43.37 -11.01
CA ALA A 201 60.35 44.55 -10.99
C ALA A 201 59.58 45.89 -11.12
N ALA A 202 58.44 45.89 -11.82
CA ALA A 202 57.57 47.06 -11.94
C ALA A 202 56.78 47.30 -10.65
N LEU A 203 56.31 46.24 -10.01
CA LEU A 203 55.67 46.25 -8.71
C LEU A 203 56.66 46.74 -7.64
N ALA A 204 57.91 46.29 -7.66
CA ALA A 204 58.97 46.76 -6.76
C ALA A 204 59.21 48.27 -6.87
N ARG A 205 59.21 48.82 -8.09
CA ARG A 205 59.32 50.26 -8.33
C ARG A 205 58.07 51.02 -7.87
N ALA A 206 56.88 50.48 -8.14
CA ALA A 206 55.62 51.05 -7.67
C ALA A 206 55.57 51.12 -6.14
N VAL A 207 56.02 50.06 -5.45
CA VAL A 207 56.11 50.02 -3.98
C VAL A 207 57.20 50.95 -3.44
N LYS A 208 58.36 51.05 -4.10
CA LYS A 208 59.42 52.03 -3.76
C LYS A 208 58.91 53.47 -3.87
N GLY A 209 58.08 53.76 -4.87
CA GLY A 209 57.45 55.06 -5.09
C GLY A 209 56.50 55.50 -3.97
N LEU A 210 56.07 54.58 -3.09
CA LEU A 210 55.24 54.89 -1.91
C LEU A 210 56.03 55.51 -0.74
N GLY A 211 57.37 55.64 -0.86
CA GLY A 211 58.22 56.31 0.14
C GLY A 211 58.19 55.62 1.51
N ALA A 212 58.01 56.40 2.58
CA ALA A 212 57.98 55.91 3.97
C ALA A 212 56.85 54.89 4.26
N GLY A 213 55.84 54.78 3.39
CA GLY A 213 54.76 53.78 3.46
C GLY A 213 55.01 52.47 2.69
N SER A 214 56.20 52.31 2.11
CA SER A 214 56.53 51.12 1.29
C SER A 214 56.57 49.82 2.11
N GLY A 215 56.98 49.86 3.38
CA GLY A 215 57.17 48.68 4.24
C GLY A 215 55.91 47.82 4.47
N PRO A 216 54.78 48.36 4.98
CA PRO A 216 53.58 47.58 5.27
C PRO A 216 52.88 47.01 4.03
N THR A 217 53.01 47.70 2.89
CA THR A 217 52.47 47.24 1.61
C THR A 217 53.33 46.10 1.03
N LEU A 218 54.66 46.18 1.18
CA LEU A 218 55.58 45.10 0.83
C LEU A 218 55.33 43.86 1.70
N ALA A 219 55.07 44.03 2.99
CA ALA A 219 54.78 42.93 3.92
C ALA A 219 53.47 42.18 3.60
N ARG A 220 52.35 42.89 3.35
CA ARG A 220 51.06 42.27 2.99
C ARG A 220 51.09 41.53 1.65
N LEU A 221 51.86 42.05 0.69
CA LEU A 221 52.08 41.39 -0.59
C LEU A 221 52.98 40.15 -0.44
N HIS A 222 53.98 40.18 0.44
CA HIS A 222 54.83 39.03 0.77
C HIS A 222 54.06 37.90 1.47
N GLU A 223 53.14 38.23 2.37
CA GLU A 223 52.31 37.26 3.09
C GLU A 223 51.36 36.49 2.17
N ARG A 224 50.76 37.20 1.20
CA ARG A 224 49.76 36.63 0.28
C ARG A 224 50.34 36.06 -1.00
N LEU A 225 51.53 36.52 -1.42
CA LEU A 225 52.25 36.12 -2.63
C LEU A 225 53.75 35.91 -2.30
N PRO A 226 54.12 34.84 -1.58
CA PRO A 226 55.49 34.57 -1.15
C PRO A 226 56.50 34.45 -2.30
N GLU A 227 56.04 34.21 -3.51
CA GLU A 227 56.84 34.10 -4.73
C GLU A 227 57.56 35.43 -5.11
N LEU A 228 57.17 36.57 -4.51
CA LEU A 228 57.82 37.88 -4.69
C LEU A 228 59.24 37.98 -4.07
N SER A 229 59.64 37.01 -3.24
CA SER A 229 60.90 37.03 -2.49
C SER A 229 62.19 36.89 -3.32
N GLY A 230 62.08 36.53 -4.61
CA GLY A 230 63.24 36.17 -5.46
C GLY A 230 63.79 37.27 -6.38
N ASP A 231 63.31 38.52 -6.29
CA ASP A 231 63.74 39.62 -7.16
C ASP A 231 64.88 40.46 -6.52
N PRO A 232 66.07 40.55 -7.14
CA PRO A 232 67.24 41.23 -6.55
C PRO A 232 67.06 42.74 -6.35
N ALA A 233 66.11 43.38 -7.04
CA ALA A 233 65.76 44.79 -6.82
C ALA A 233 64.94 44.98 -5.53
N ILE A 234 64.13 43.99 -5.16
CA ILE A 234 63.40 43.94 -3.88
C ILE A 234 64.38 43.62 -2.73
N GLU A 235 65.34 42.72 -2.94
CA GLU A 235 66.37 42.37 -1.96
C GLU A 235 67.37 43.51 -1.66
N SER A 236 67.78 44.29 -2.68
CA SER A 236 68.67 45.45 -2.52
C SER A 236 68.04 46.57 -1.68
N LEU A 237 66.73 46.81 -1.87
CA LEU A 237 65.96 47.71 -1.01
C LEU A 237 65.87 47.19 0.43
N GLY A 238 65.78 45.88 0.61
CA GLY A 238 65.81 45.25 1.93
C GLY A 238 67.12 45.48 2.69
N ARG A 239 68.27 45.36 2.02
CA ARG A 239 69.61 45.51 2.64
C ARG A 239 69.97 46.94 3.04
N ALA A 240 69.64 47.93 2.23
CA ALA A 240 69.92 49.34 2.55
C ALA A 240 69.11 49.81 3.76
N CYS A 241 67.89 49.30 3.93
CA CYS A 241 67.12 49.60 5.12
C CYS A 241 67.70 48.90 6.37
N ALA A 242 68.27 47.69 6.26
CA ALA A 242 68.81 46.90 7.38
C ALA A 242 69.91 47.59 8.21
N ALA A 243 70.88 48.30 7.59
CA ALA A 243 71.99 48.93 8.32
C ALA A 243 71.55 50.10 9.23
N THR A 244 70.63 50.95 8.75
CA THR A 244 70.04 52.05 9.54
C THR A 244 69.18 51.55 10.71
N ARG A 245 68.74 50.30 10.63
CA ARG A 245 67.94 49.65 11.68
C ARG A 245 68.81 49.07 12.78
N GLN A 246 70.04 48.60 12.50
CA GLN A 246 70.94 48.01 13.50
C GLN A 246 71.34 49.04 14.57
N GLU A 247 71.65 50.27 14.16
CA GLU A 247 72.03 51.36 15.06
C GLU A 247 70.83 51.83 15.93
N ARG A 248 69.62 51.81 15.35
CA ARG A 248 68.37 52.11 16.08
C ARG A 248 68.04 51.04 17.13
N VAL A 249 68.33 49.77 16.85
CA VAL A 249 68.14 48.68 17.83
C VAL A 249 69.01 48.89 19.06
N LEU A 250 70.31 49.12 18.89
CA LEU A 250 71.24 49.26 20.04
C LEU A 250 70.88 50.45 20.94
N HIS A 251 70.51 51.58 20.34
CA HIS A 251 70.05 52.74 21.10
C HIS A 251 68.74 52.46 21.86
N ALA A 252 67.78 51.79 21.20
CA ALA A 252 66.51 51.42 21.82
C ALA A 252 66.67 50.40 22.96
N LEU A 253 67.59 49.44 22.84
CA LEU A 253 67.88 48.45 23.89
C LEU A 253 68.44 49.11 25.16
N ALA A 254 69.37 50.06 25.03
CA ALA A 254 69.95 50.77 26.18
C ALA A 254 68.95 51.72 26.87
N ALA A 255 67.96 52.21 26.12
CA ALA A 255 66.90 53.10 26.60
C ALA A 255 65.67 52.35 27.17
N ASP A 256 65.67 51.01 27.17
CA ASP A 256 64.51 50.17 27.56
C ASP A 256 63.27 50.37 26.66
N GLU A 257 63.47 50.72 25.38
CA GLU A 257 62.39 50.99 24.42
C GLU A 257 62.06 49.76 23.55
N LEU A 258 61.28 48.82 24.10
CA LEU A 258 60.99 47.53 23.43
C LEU A 258 60.40 47.66 22.02
N GLU A 259 59.39 48.50 21.81
CA GLU A 259 58.76 48.60 20.47
C GLU A 259 59.70 49.25 19.45
N THR A 260 60.48 50.25 19.88
CA THR A 260 61.54 50.84 19.03
C THR A 260 62.59 49.78 18.69
N ALA A 261 62.97 48.94 19.65
CA ALA A 261 63.92 47.84 19.48
C ALA A 261 63.35 46.72 18.60
N ARG A 262 62.09 46.29 18.79
CA ARG A 262 61.40 45.24 18.00
C ARG A 262 61.16 45.66 16.56
N VAL A 263 60.69 46.89 16.33
CA VAL A 263 60.48 47.44 14.98
C VAL A 263 61.82 47.51 14.28
N ALA A 264 62.85 48.01 14.95
CA ALA A 264 64.19 48.05 14.36
C ALA A 264 64.77 46.62 14.16
N CYS A 265 64.53 45.66 15.08
CA CYS A 265 65.04 44.27 15.03
C CYS A 265 64.34 43.40 13.96
N ARG A 266 63.01 43.48 13.80
CA ARG A 266 62.25 42.75 12.75
C ARG A 266 62.67 43.11 11.35
N GLU A 267 63.16 44.34 11.24
CA GLU A 267 63.59 44.89 9.99
C GLU A 267 65.09 44.60 9.70
N LEU A 268 65.80 43.88 10.59
CA LEU A 268 67.15 43.34 10.39
C LEU A 268 67.13 42.01 9.64
N GLY A 269 68.03 41.87 8.66
CA GLY A 269 68.22 40.61 7.93
C GLY A 269 68.99 39.55 8.71
N GLY A 270 69.22 38.40 8.07
CA GLY A 270 69.86 37.21 8.64
C GLY A 270 71.40 37.23 8.75
N ASP A 271 72.03 38.34 9.17
CA ASP A 271 73.48 38.38 9.39
C ASP A 271 73.87 38.05 10.86
N PRO A 272 75.12 37.63 11.14
CA PRO A 272 75.54 37.18 12.48
C PRO A 272 75.47 38.27 13.55
N GLU A 273 75.60 39.54 13.15
CA GLU A 273 75.53 40.69 14.04
C GLU A 273 74.07 41.03 14.38
N GLY A 274 73.18 40.89 13.40
CA GLY A 274 71.73 40.88 13.57
C GLY A 274 71.24 39.69 14.39
N ASP A 275 71.87 38.53 14.35
CA ASP A 275 71.56 37.39 15.25
C ASP A 275 71.85 37.77 16.71
N ARG A 276 73.03 38.33 16.99
CA ARG A 276 73.38 38.80 18.35
C ARG A 276 72.45 39.91 18.84
N LEU A 277 72.11 40.88 17.98
CA LEU A 277 71.14 41.93 18.33
C LEU A 277 69.74 41.37 18.51
N ARG A 278 69.36 40.34 17.76
CA ARG A 278 68.11 39.60 17.96
C ARG A 278 68.11 38.83 19.26
N GLU A 279 69.23 38.27 19.72
CA GLU A 279 69.34 37.65 21.05
C GLU A 279 69.16 38.67 22.19
N LEU A 280 69.76 39.86 22.07
CA LEU A 280 69.59 40.94 23.05
C LEU A 280 68.18 41.54 23.01
N CYS A 281 67.62 41.74 21.81
CA CYS A 281 66.20 42.05 21.62
C CYS A 281 65.31 40.97 22.22
N ALA A 282 65.65 39.68 22.07
CA ALA A 282 64.90 38.57 22.63
C ALA A 282 65.01 38.52 24.16
N LEU A 283 66.12 38.96 24.76
CA LEU A 283 66.26 39.10 26.21
C LEU A 283 65.45 40.29 26.75
N LEU A 284 65.49 41.46 26.08
CA LEU A 284 64.63 42.60 26.42
C LEU A 284 63.15 42.24 26.24
N GLU A 285 62.83 41.61 25.12
CA GLU A 285 61.51 41.07 24.83
C GLU A 285 61.12 40.04 25.87
N ARG A 286 62.00 39.14 26.32
CA ARG A 286 61.71 38.20 27.40
C ARG A 286 61.45 38.93 28.72
N ALA A 287 62.18 40.00 29.02
CA ALA A 287 62.00 40.78 30.23
C ALA A 287 60.66 41.56 30.23
N HIS A 288 60.36 42.26 29.14
CA HIS A 288 59.08 42.96 28.95
C HIS A 288 57.93 41.98 28.84
N THR A 289 58.07 40.93 28.04
CA THR A 289 57.05 39.88 27.91
C THR A 289 56.83 39.19 29.24
N ALA A 290 57.86 38.95 30.06
CA ALA A 290 57.70 38.43 31.41
C ALA A 290 56.94 39.43 32.29
N LEU A 291 57.22 40.74 32.24
CA LEU A 291 56.41 41.74 32.95
C LEU A 291 54.96 41.84 32.46
N GLU A 292 54.76 41.82 31.15
CA GLU A 292 53.44 41.83 30.51
C GLU A 292 52.65 40.55 30.82
N ARG A 293 53.35 39.41 30.98
CA ARG A 293 52.83 38.14 31.52
C ARG A 293 52.86 38.07 33.06
N GLY A 294 53.21 39.19 33.70
CA GLY A 294 53.35 39.36 35.14
C GLY A 294 54.09 38.23 35.85
N ASP A 295 55.20 37.81 35.27
CA ASP A 295 56.26 37.05 35.91
C ASP A 295 57.40 38.02 36.26
N PRO A 296 57.23 38.85 37.30
CA PRO A 296 58.25 39.82 37.70
C PRO A 296 59.55 39.13 38.14
N ALA A 297 59.52 37.86 38.57
CA ALA A 297 60.72 37.12 38.93
C ALA A 297 61.58 36.82 37.69
N VAL A 298 60.97 36.31 36.62
CA VAL A 298 61.66 36.05 35.34
C VAL A 298 62.09 37.37 34.67
N ALA A 299 61.27 38.40 34.75
CA ALA A 299 61.62 39.71 34.21
C ALA A 299 62.83 40.34 34.92
N ALA A 300 62.87 40.28 36.26
CA ALA A 300 64.01 40.78 37.02
C ALA A 300 65.32 40.10 36.62
N ALA A 301 65.29 38.78 36.42
CA ALA A 301 66.44 38.01 35.97
C ALA A 301 66.88 38.40 34.55
N ALA A 302 65.94 38.54 33.61
CA ALA A 302 66.23 38.91 32.23
C ALA A 302 66.76 40.35 32.10
N TYR A 303 66.24 41.31 32.88
CA TYR A 303 66.80 42.67 32.94
C TYR A 303 68.21 42.69 33.52
N ALA A 304 68.51 41.85 34.51
CA ALA A 304 69.86 41.74 35.08
C ALA A 304 70.86 41.20 34.04
N GLU A 305 70.49 40.15 33.31
CA GLU A 305 71.31 39.56 32.23
C GLU A 305 71.51 40.56 31.06
N LEU A 306 70.47 41.29 30.67
CA LEU A 306 70.56 42.30 29.62
C LEU A 306 71.44 43.50 30.05
N ALA A 307 71.33 43.93 31.30
CA ALA A 307 72.16 45.00 31.85
C ALA A 307 73.65 44.63 31.85
N GLU A 308 73.97 43.37 32.14
CA GLU A 308 75.33 42.84 32.08
C GLU A 308 75.85 42.82 30.63
N ALA A 309 75.07 42.29 29.69
CA ALA A 309 75.47 42.15 28.28
C ALA A 309 75.63 43.48 27.54
N THR A 310 74.89 44.52 27.93
CA THR A 310 74.89 45.85 27.30
C THR A 310 75.68 46.90 28.10
N SER A 311 76.10 46.58 29.33
CA SER A 311 76.71 47.52 30.28
C SER A 311 75.85 48.78 30.56
N ALA A 312 74.53 48.69 30.40
CA ALA A 312 73.62 49.83 30.58
C ALA A 312 73.15 49.96 32.05
N PRO A 313 73.47 51.06 32.77
CA PRO A 313 73.13 51.23 34.18
C PRO A 313 71.62 51.41 34.44
N THR A 314 70.88 51.87 33.43
CA THR A 314 69.41 52.02 33.45
C THR A 314 68.71 50.67 33.61
N LEU A 315 69.16 49.64 32.88
CA LEU A 315 68.62 48.29 32.95
C LEU A 315 68.93 47.60 34.29
N ALA A 316 70.10 47.86 34.87
CA ALA A 316 70.46 47.34 36.20
C ALA A 316 69.58 47.93 37.33
N ALA A 317 69.21 49.20 37.23
CA ALA A 317 68.26 49.82 38.17
C ALA A 317 66.85 49.23 38.01
N ARG A 318 66.42 49.01 36.75
CA ARG A 318 65.13 48.39 36.41
C ARG A 318 65.00 46.98 36.99
N ALA A 319 66.05 46.16 36.87
CA ALA A 319 66.09 44.80 37.42
C ALA A 319 65.78 44.74 38.93
N ARG A 320 66.33 45.69 39.72
CA ARG A 320 66.08 45.76 41.18
C ARG A 320 64.64 46.09 41.52
N THR A 321 64.07 47.11 40.86
CA THR A 321 62.66 47.49 41.08
C THR A 321 61.70 46.34 40.74
N VAL A 322 61.99 45.60 39.68
CA VAL A 322 61.16 44.46 39.26
C VAL A 322 61.28 43.28 40.24
N ALA A 323 62.43 43.07 40.89
CA ALA A 323 62.59 42.05 41.92
C ALA A 323 61.77 42.33 43.21
N GLU A 324 61.67 43.60 43.63
CA GLU A 324 60.84 44.00 44.77
C GLU A 324 59.35 43.76 44.49
N LEU A 325 58.91 44.03 43.25
CA LEU A 325 57.55 43.75 42.79
C LEU A 325 57.21 42.24 42.83
N ALA A 326 58.18 41.38 42.50
CA ALA A 326 58.00 39.93 42.56
C ALA A 326 57.72 39.44 43.98
N ALA A 327 58.52 39.88 44.96
CA ALA A 327 58.35 39.48 46.36
C ALA A 327 57.00 39.93 46.95
N ALA A 328 56.52 41.13 46.58
CA ALA A 328 55.21 41.64 47.01
C ALA A 328 54.03 40.83 46.42
N SER A 329 54.18 40.38 45.16
CA SER A 329 53.15 39.61 44.46
C SER A 329 52.98 38.20 45.05
N ASP A 330 54.08 37.51 45.35
CA ASP A 330 54.05 36.18 45.98
C ASP A 330 53.39 36.21 47.37
N ALA A 331 53.66 37.23 48.18
CA ALA A 331 53.03 37.39 49.50
C ALA A 331 51.51 37.66 49.40
N GLY A 332 51.04 38.27 48.31
CA GLY A 332 49.60 38.46 48.06
C GLY A 332 48.90 37.16 47.64
N LEU A 333 49.55 36.33 46.83
CA LEU A 333 49.03 35.01 46.42
C LEU A 333 48.81 34.07 47.61
N GLU A 334 49.78 33.99 48.53
CA GLU A 334 49.64 33.13 49.71
C GLU A 334 48.48 33.57 50.62
N ARG A 335 48.25 34.89 50.74
CA ARG A 335 47.07 35.41 51.47
C ARG A 335 45.75 35.03 50.80
N ALA A 336 45.68 35.14 49.46
CA ALA A 336 44.49 34.73 48.72
C ALA A 336 44.15 33.24 48.91
N ARG A 337 45.16 32.37 48.86
CA ARG A 337 45.00 30.92 49.08
C ARG A 337 44.51 30.60 50.49
N ALA A 338 45.02 31.29 51.50
CA ALA A 338 44.55 31.13 52.88
C ALA A 338 43.07 31.51 53.01
N HIS A 339 42.64 32.64 52.43
CA HIS A 339 41.23 33.04 52.40
C HIS A 339 40.34 32.05 51.67
N ALA A 340 40.80 31.49 50.54
CA ALA A 340 40.05 30.49 49.78
C ALA A 340 39.86 29.18 50.58
N HIS A 341 40.88 28.73 51.30
CA HIS A 341 40.80 27.53 52.15
C HIS A 341 39.82 27.69 53.32
N GLU A 342 39.67 28.90 53.85
CA GLU A 342 38.71 29.23 54.90
C GLU A 342 37.28 29.45 54.38
N GLY A 343 37.06 29.37 53.05
CA GLY A 343 35.76 29.61 52.41
C GLY A 343 35.39 31.08 52.28
N ARG A 344 36.34 32.02 52.46
CA ARG A 344 36.15 33.46 52.31
C ARG A 344 36.50 33.89 50.89
N LEU A 345 35.66 33.50 49.94
CA LEU A 345 35.95 33.67 48.50
C LEU A 345 36.04 35.14 48.07
N ALA A 346 35.27 36.03 48.69
CA ALA A 346 35.36 37.48 48.45
C ALA A 346 36.73 38.05 48.89
N ASP A 347 37.19 37.71 50.09
CA ASP A 347 38.50 38.15 50.61
C ASP A 347 39.67 37.58 49.78
N ALA A 348 39.53 36.34 49.30
CA ALA A 348 40.49 35.71 48.39
C ALA A 348 40.55 36.43 47.04
N ARG A 349 39.38 36.76 46.48
CA ARG A 349 39.25 37.54 45.26
C ARG A 349 39.89 38.92 45.39
N ASP A 350 39.60 39.65 46.47
CA ASP A 350 40.16 40.98 46.72
C ASP A 350 41.70 40.94 46.84
N SER A 351 42.24 39.90 47.49
CA SER A 351 43.69 39.68 47.58
C SER A 351 44.33 39.41 46.21
N LEU A 352 43.66 38.65 45.33
CA LEU A 352 44.12 38.41 43.95
C LEU A 352 44.04 39.67 43.09
N VAL A 353 42.97 40.45 43.23
CA VAL A 353 42.83 41.76 42.57
C VAL A 353 43.93 42.71 43.02
N GLN A 354 44.30 42.70 44.31
CA GLN A 354 45.42 43.49 44.81
C GLN A 354 46.75 43.07 44.17
N VAL A 355 47.03 41.76 44.03
CA VAL A 355 48.22 41.28 43.30
C VAL A 355 48.20 41.75 41.85
N LEU A 356 47.06 41.63 41.17
CA LEU A 356 46.92 42.09 39.79
C LEU A 356 47.07 43.61 39.67
N SER A 357 46.62 44.41 40.64
CA SER A 357 46.83 45.87 40.63
C SER A 357 48.30 46.28 40.78
N LEU A 358 49.13 45.42 41.40
CA LEU A 358 50.57 45.62 41.50
C LEU A 358 51.27 45.13 40.22
N CYS A 359 50.75 44.05 39.62
CA CYS A 359 51.29 43.43 38.42
C CYS A 359 50.17 42.91 37.51
N ASP A 360 49.69 43.77 36.59
CA ASP A 360 48.50 43.52 35.74
C ASP A 360 48.59 42.22 34.91
N GLY A 361 49.81 41.75 34.67
CA GLY A 361 50.09 40.54 33.89
C GLY A 361 50.05 39.23 34.67
N HIS A 362 49.99 39.22 36.01
CA HIS A 362 50.42 38.07 36.81
C HIS A 362 49.64 36.77 36.54
N GLU A 363 50.19 35.91 35.68
CA GLU A 363 49.46 34.75 35.12
C GLU A 363 48.93 33.81 36.20
N ARG A 364 49.71 33.54 37.26
CA ARG A 364 49.25 32.69 38.37
C ARG A 364 48.09 33.30 39.16
N ALA A 365 48.15 34.60 39.49
CA ALA A 365 47.08 35.30 40.20
C ALA A 365 45.82 35.41 39.34
N ARG A 366 45.97 35.66 38.03
CA ARG A 366 44.87 35.64 37.07
C ARG A 366 44.27 34.24 36.93
N ALA A 367 45.09 33.20 36.85
CA ALA A 367 44.62 31.82 36.76
C ALA A 367 43.85 31.38 38.02
N GLU A 368 44.32 31.76 39.21
CA GLU A 368 43.61 31.51 40.47
C GLU A 368 42.33 32.34 40.60
N LEU A 369 42.35 33.60 40.14
CA LEU A 369 41.16 34.45 40.08
C LEU A 369 40.13 33.89 39.10
N ASP A 370 40.54 33.50 37.90
CA ASP A 370 39.69 32.87 36.88
C ASP A 370 39.16 31.51 37.37
N ALA A 371 39.93 30.75 38.15
CA ALA A 371 39.46 29.51 38.76
C ALA A 371 38.41 29.78 39.84
N LEU A 372 38.62 30.82 40.66
CA LEU A 372 37.68 31.25 41.70
C LEU A 372 36.39 31.81 41.09
N ASP A 373 36.50 32.72 40.13
CA ASP A 373 35.36 33.31 39.41
C ASP A 373 34.59 32.24 38.63
N ARG A 374 35.27 31.29 37.95
CA ARG A 374 34.59 30.13 37.34
C ARG A 374 33.89 29.26 38.38
N GLY A 375 34.52 29.03 39.53
CA GLY A 375 33.92 28.29 40.64
C GLY A 375 32.65 28.95 41.19
N VAL A 376 32.67 30.28 41.34
CA VAL A 376 31.50 31.09 41.74
C VAL A 376 30.42 31.06 40.66
N LEU A 377 30.77 31.29 39.40
CA LEU A 377 29.82 31.24 38.27
C LEU A 377 29.20 29.85 38.10
N ASP A 378 29.98 28.77 38.22
CA ASP A 378 29.46 27.41 38.16
C ASP A 378 28.53 27.11 39.34
N ARG A 379 28.85 27.62 40.53
CA ARG A 379 27.99 27.50 41.72
C ARG A 379 26.68 28.26 41.53
N GLU A 380 26.73 29.52 41.09
CA GLU A 380 25.57 30.35 40.78
C GLU A 380 24.71 29.72 39.68
N LYS A 381 25.34 29.22 38.62
CA LYS A 381 24.67 28.51 37.53
C LYS A 381 23.96 27.26 38.06
N ARG A 382 24.65 26.40 38.81
CA ARG A 382 24.04 25.19 39.41
C ARG A 382 22.90 25.54 40.38
N LEU A 383 23.02 26.64 41.11
CA LEU A 383 21.94 27.12 41.98
C LEU A 383 20.76 27.67 41.17
N SER A 384 21.01 28.38 40.08
CA SER A 384 20.00 28.82 39.12
C SER A 384 19.30 27.62 38.45
N ASP A 385 20.06 26.60 38.06
CA ASP A 385 19.54 25.34 37.50
C ASP A 385 18.67 24.62 38.54
N ALA A 386 19.13 24.52 39.79
CA ALA A 386 18.33 23.97 40.88
C ALA A 386 17.01 24.75 41.09
N ARG A 387 17.04 26.08 41.01
CA ARG A 387 15.83 26.92 41.08
C ARG A 387 14.89 26.69 39.90
N ALA A 388 15.43 26.54 38.69
CA ALA A 388 14.65 26.20 37.52
C ALA A 388 13.95 24.85 37.71
N LEU A 389 14.67 23.83 38.17
CA LEU A 389 14.09 22.52 38.49
C LEU A 389 13.01 22.60 39.58
N VAL A 390 13.17 23.44 40.61
CA VAL A 390 12.12 23.67 41.62
C VAL A 390 10.88 24.34 41.01
N ARG A 391 11.06 25.32 40.10
CA ARG A 391 9.94 25.94 39.37
C ARG A 391 9.20 24.94 38.48
N ASP A 392 9.94 24.01 37.88
CA ASP A 392 9.41 22.94 37.04
C ASP A 392 8.83 21.77 37.84
N GLY A 393 8.85 21.83 39.17
CA GLY A 393 8.35 20.77 40.06
C GLY A 393 9.24 19.52 40.09
N LYS A 394 10.48 19.56 39.59
CA LYS A 394 11.44 18.44 39.65
C LYS A 394 12.22 18.43 40.97
N LEU A 395 11.49 18.21 42.05
CA LEU A 395 11.99 18.42 43.41
C LEU A 395 13.05 17.39 43.84
N GLN A 396 13.01 16.16 43.32
CA GLN A 396 14.01 15.14 43.62
C GLN A 396 15.34 15.44 42.93
N GLU A 397 15.30 15.83 41.66
CA GLU A 397 16.49 16.25 40.90
C GLU A 397 17.10 17.53 41.47
N ALA A 398 16.28 18.55 41.75
CA ALA A 398 16.70 19.77 42.42
C ALA A 398 17.35 19.49 43.78
N GLY A 399 16.77 18.57 44.56
CA GLY A 399 17.33 18.15 45.85
C GLY A 399 18.74 17.59 45.72
N GLY A 400 19.00 16.77 44.69
CA GLY A 400 20.33 16.22 44.41
C GLY A 400 21.38 17.31 44.15
N LEU A 401 21.04 18.31 43.32
CA LEU A 401 21.93 19.44 43.04
C LEU A 401 22.18 20.31 44.27
N VAL A 402 21.14 20.61 45.04
CA VAL A 402 21.24 21.51 46.20
C VAL A 402 22.05 20.88 47.35
N VAL A 403 21.97 19.55 47.56
CA VAL A 403 22.84 18.86 48.55
C VAL A 403 24.32 19.06 48.21
N ALA A 404 24.69 18.97 46.93
CA ALA A 404 26.08 19.17 46.51
C ALA A 404 26.58 20.61 46.70
N LEU A 405 25.67 21.60 46.80
CA LEU A 405 26.01 23.02 46.97
C LEU A 405 25.98 23.49 48.44
N ALA A 406 25.42 22.70 49.36
CA ALA A 406 25.20 23.06 50.77
C ALA A 406 26.45 22.92 51.66
N VAL A 407 27.52 23.65 51.32
CA VAL A 407 28.79 23.70 52.06
C VAL A 407 28.62 24.48 53.40
N PRO A 408 29.41 24.21 54.46
CA PRO A 408 29.45 25.07 55.65
C PRO A 408 29.86 26.52 55.33
N GLY A 409 29.41 27.51 56.12
CA GLY A 409 29.69 28.94 55.91
C GLY A 409 28.53 29.75 55.32
N GLN A 410 28.77 31.04 55.05
CA GLN A 410 27.76 31.97 54.49
C GLN A 410 27.35 31.58 53.06
N GLU A 411 28.32 31.16 52.24
CA GLU A 411 28.10 30.75 50.84
C GLU A 411 27.08 29.60 50.69
N GLY A 412 26.95 28.73 51.70
CA GLY A 412 26.00 27.61 51.69
C GLY A 412 24.61 27.90 52.25
N GLU A 413 24.34 29.12 52.72
CA GLU A 413 23.06 29.48 53.34
C GLU A 413 21.89 29.43 52.35
N GLU A 414 22.08 29.99 51.16
CA GLU A 414 21.05 30.05 50.11
C GLU A 414 20.67 28.66 49.57
N PRO A 415 21.60 27.74 49.25
CA PRO A 415 21.27 26.33 49.01
C PRO A 415 20.52 25.66 50.18
N ARG A 416 20.88 25.95 51.43
CA ARG A 416 20.18 25.37 52.60
C ARG A 416 18.74 25.88 52.73
N LEU A 417 18.48 27.15 52.42
CA LEU A 417 17.11 27.70 52.36
C LEU A 417 16.29 27.03 51.25
N LEU A 418 16.86 26.90 50.05
CA LEU A 418 16.22 26.21 48.92
C LEU A 418 15.94 24.73 49.25
N MET A 419 16.84 24.05 49.97
CA MET A 419 16.63 22.68 50.45
C MET A 419 15.43 22.57 51.41
N ARG A 420 15.22 23.55 52.31
CA ARG A 420 14.04 23.56 53.21
C ARG A 420 12.75 23.71 52.40
N GLU A 421 12.72 24.58 51.40
CA GLU A 421 11.58 24.74 50.51
C GLU A 421 11.28 23.45 49.73
N ILE A 422 12.29 22.81 49.16
CA ILE A 422 12.16 21.52 48.46
C ILE A 422 11.52 20.47 49.36
N ARG A 423 11.97 20.35 50.62
CA ARG A 423 11.41 19.39 51.59
C ARG A 423 9.94 19.69 51.90
N GLN A 424 9.59 20.95 52.16
CA GLN A 424 8.21 21.35 52.45
C GLN A 424 7.26 21.04 51.28
N ARG A 425 7.68 21.32 50.03
CA ARG A 425 6.89 21.00 48.84
C ARG A 425 6.72 19.49 48.64
N ARG A 426 7.78 18.70 48.89
CA ARG A 426 7.70 17.21 48.85
C ARG A 426 6.75 16.66 49.89
N GLU A 427 6.82 17.13 51.14
CA GLU A 427 5.88 16.72 52.20
C GLU A 427 4.42 17.02 51.83
N THR A 428 4.19 18.16 51.17
CA THR A 428 2.86 18.54 50.65
C THR A 428 2.40 17.60 49.53
N ALA A 429 3.29 17.24 48.60
CA ALA A 429 3.00 16.27 47.55
C ALA A 429 2.68 14.88 48.13
N ASP A 430 3.50 14.37 49.05
CA ASP A 430 3.32 13.08 49.73
C ASP A 430 1.99 13.02 50.50
N ALA A 431 1.64 14.09 51.22
CA ALA A 431 0.35 14.18 51.91
C ALA A 431 -0.83 14.18 50.92
N GLY A 432 -0.68 14.87 49.80
CA GLY A 432 -1.66 14.86 48.71
C GLY A 432 -1.83 13.50 48.06
N VAL A 433 -0.73 12.78 47.79
CA VAL A 433 -0.72 11.40 47.26
C VAL A 433 -1.50 10.47 48.20
N ARG A 434 -1.23 10.52 49.51
CA ARG A 434 -1.97 9.73 50.51
C ARG A 434 -3.46 10.07 50.50
N GLN A 435 -3.83 11.35 50.39
CA GLN A 435 -5.23 11.78 50.33
C GLN A 435 -5.93 11.24 49.07
N VAL A 436 -5.27 11.29 47.91
CA VAL A 436 -5.81 10.73 46.66
C VAL A 436 -5.96 9.21 46.78
N ALA A 437 -4.96 8.51 47.32
CA ALA A 437 -5.03 7.05 47.54
C ALA A 437 -6.26 6.67 48.39
N VAL A 438 -6.46 7.33 49.53
CA VAL A 438 -7.60 7.07 50.42
C VAL A 438 -8.92 7.33 49.70
N ARG A 439 -9.02 8.43 48.94
CA ARG A 439 -10.23 8.73 48.15
C ARG A 439 -10.47 7.73 47.04
N MET A 440 -9.43 7.27 46.34
CA MET A 440 -9.57 6.25 45.29
C MET A 440 -10.15 4.95 45.85
N HIS A 441 -9.87 4.60 47.10
CA HIS A 441 -10.41 3.39 47.75
C HIS A 441 -11.76 3.59 48.47
N ASP A 442 -12.23 4.83 48.66
CA ASP A 442 -13.54 5.10 49.28
C ASP A 442 -14.68 4.73 48.32
N ARG A 443 -15.67 3.98 48.83
CA ARG A 443 -16.85 3.53 48.06
C ARG A 443 -17.67 4.70 47.52
N ARG A 444 -17.75 5.82 48.24
CA ARG A 444 -18.53 7.01 47.80
C ARG A 444 -17.84 7.79 46.69
N SER A 445 -16.51 7.74 46.65
CA SER A 445 -15.67 8.45 45.68
C SER A 445 -15.38 7.61 44.42
N GLY A 446 -15.88 6.37 44.37
CA GLY A 446 -15.61 5.41 43.31
C GLY A 446 -16.42 5.57 42.03
N GLY A 447 -17.27 6.59 41.94
CA GLY A 447 -17.94 6.94 40.70
C GLY A 447 -17.00 7.67 39.73
N ARG A 448 -17.41 7.76 38.46
CA ARG A 448 -16.69 8.50 37.41
C ARG A 448 -16.34 9.93 37.85
N GLU A 449 -17.29 10.65 38.43
CA GLU A 449 -17.09 12.02 38.92
C GLU A 449 -16.02 12.09 40.03
N GLY A 450 -16.00 11.12 40.95
CA GLY A 450 -15.01 11.06 42.02
C GLY A 450 -13.61 10.77 41.50
N LEU A 451 -13.47 9.89 40.50
CA LEU A 451 -12.21 9.64 39.81
C LEU A 451 -11.73 10.85 38.99
N GLU A 452 -12.63 11.59 38.34
CA GLU A 452 -12.30 12.85 37.66
C GLU A 452 -11.84 13.93 38.65
N GLN A 453 -12.41 13.98 39.86
CA GLN A 453 -11.91 14.83 40.94
C GLN A 453 -10.51 14.39 41.43
N CYS A 454 -10.27 13.08 41.57
CA CYS A 454 -8.95 12.54 41.89
C CYS A 454 -7.93 12.86 40.79
N ALA A 455 -8.27 12.70 39.52
CA ALA A 455 -7.42 13.05 38.39
C ALA A 455 -7.03 14.53 38.40
N ARG A 456 -8.00 15.43 38.63
CA ARG A 456 -7.73 16.87 38.80
C ARG A 456 -6.80 17.13 39.97
N LYS A 457 -7.00 16.47 41.12
CA LYS A 457 -6.13 16.62 42.29
C LYS A 457 -4.71 16.10 42.02
N VAL A 458 -4.55 14.98 41.32
CA VAL A 458 -3.24 14.46 40.90
C VAL A 458 -2.55 15.44 39.95
N ALA A 459 -3.27 16.02 39.00
CA ALA A 459 -2.72 17.05 38.11
C ALA A 459 -2.24 18.29 38.87
N GLU A 460 -2.99 18.75 39.88
CA GLU A 460 -2.54 19.84 40.75
C GLU A 460 -1.30 19.46 41.57
N LEU A 461 -1.23 18.23 42.09
CA LEU A 461 -0.04 17.74 42.81
C LEU A 461 1.17 17.58 41.88
N GLN A 462 0.98 17.22 40.62
CA GLN A 462 2.05 17.15 39.62
C GLN A 462 2.65 18.53 39.29
N LYS A 463 1.87 19.62 39.40
CA LYS A 463 2.41 20.98 39.33
C LYS A 463 3.32 21.32 40.51
N VAL A 464 3.08 20.70 41.67
CA VAL A 464 3.93 20.83 42.86
C VAL A 464 5.17 19.96 42.74
N GLN A 465 5.01 18.70 42.33
CA GLN A 465 6.09 17.75 42.12
C GLN A 465 5.85 16.86 40.89
N ALA A 466 6.50 17.21 39.77
CA ALA A 466 6.38 16.52 38.49
C ALA A 466 7.13 15.18 38.46
N ASP A 467 8.21 15.04 39.23
CA ASP A 467 9.08 13.86 39.25
C ASP A 467 8.69 12.79 40.29
N HIS A 468 7.51 12.92 40.92
CA HIS A 468 7.04 11.95 41.89
C HIS A 468 6.50 10.67 41.21
N VAL A 469 7.23 9.56 41.34
CA VAL A 469 6.92 8.28 40.68
C VAL A 469 5.49 7.79 40.98
N GLU A 470 5.00 7.92 42.21
CA GLU A 470 3.64 7.49 42.54
C GLU A 470 2.55 8.37 41.92
N LEU A 471 2.77 9.67 41.70
CA LEU A 471 1.78 10.55 41.05
C LEU A 471 1.58 10.15 39.59
N LEU A 472 2.66 9.75 38.91
CA LEU A 472 2.58 9.23 37.55
C LEU A 472 1.80 7.90 37.52
N ARG A 473 2.14 6.96 38.41
CA ARG A 473 1.41 5.69 38.54
C ARG A 473 -0.08 5.90 38.85
N MET A 474 -0.41 6.80 39.78
CA MET A 474 -1.79 7.15 40.12
C MET A 474 -2.54 7.80 38.96
N ARG A 475 -1.91 8.73 38.24
CA ARG A 475 -2.51 9.35 37.06
C ARG A 475 -2.88 8.30 36.02
N ASP A 476 -1.94 7.42 35.71
CA ASP A 476 -2.12 6.42 34.66
C ASP A 476 -3.18 5.38 35.07
N ALA A 477 -3.20 4.98 36.34
CA ALA A 477 -4.22 4.09 36.89
C ALA A 477 -5.62 4.73 36.95
N ILE A 478 -5.74 5.99 37.38
CA ILE A 478 -7.03 6.72 37.36
C ILE A 478 -7.53 6.84 35.91
N ALA A 479 -6.64 7.13 34.96
CA ALA A 479 -7.00 7.20 33.55
C ALA A 479 -7.46 5.84 33.02
N ALA A 480 -6.78 4.74 33.36
CA ALA A 480 -7.20 3.39 33.02
C ALA A 480 -8.56 3.03 33.62
N GLU A 481 -8.81 3.39 34.88
CA GLU A 481 -10.10 3.13 35.55
C GLU A 481 -11.24 3.96 34.92
N LEU A 482 -11.01 5.23 34.59
CA LEU A 482 -11.97 6.07 33.86
C LEU A 482 -12.28 5.51 32.46
N ARG A 483 -11.26 5.02 31.73
CA ARG A 483 -11.47 4.30 30.46
C ARG A 483 -12.32 3.05 30.67
N GLY A 484 -12.02 2.28 31.72
CA GLY A 484 -12.78 1.08 32.10
C GLY A 484 -14.25 1.39 32.34
N LEU A 485 -14.56 2.42 33.13
CA LEU A 485 -15.94 2.83 33.40
C LEU A 485 -16.68 3.29 32.13
N ALA A 486 -16.01 4.05 31.26
CA ALA A 486 -16.59 4.46 29.98
C ALA A 486 -16.84 3.26 29.05
N LEU A 487 -15.97 2.24 29.08
CA LEU A 487 -16.20 0.98 28.38
C LEU A 487 -17.40 0.23 28.97
N CYS A 488 -17.54 0.17 30.30
CA CYS A 488 -18.71 -0.44 30.93
C CYS A 488 -20.02 0.22 30.48
N GLU A 489 -20.08 1.56 30.44
CA GLU A 489 -21.25 2.31 29.93
C GLU A 489 -21.54 1.97 28.46
N ARG A 490 -20.50 1.90 27.63
CA ARG A 490 -20.62 1.55 26.20
C ARG A 490 -21.10 0.11 26.00
N ILE A 491 -20.54 -0.84 26.72
CA ILE A 491 -20.93 -2.26 26.67
C ILE A 491 -22.39 -2.41 27.06
N ARG A 492 -22.85 -1.72 28.10
CA ARG A 492 -24.26 -1.72 28.51
C ARG A 492 -25.16 -1.16 27.39
N GLY A 493 -24.80 0.00 26.83
CA GLY A 493 -25.54 0.57 25.69
C GLY A 493 -25.56 -0.36 24.47
N ALA A 494 -24.46 -1.05 24.17
CA ALA A 494 -24.37 -2.02 23.09
C ALA A 494 -25.20 -3.28 23.37
N LEU A 495 -25.24 -3.77 24.62
CA LEU A 495 -26.13 -4.85 25.04
C LEU A 495 -27.60 -4.47 24.83
N ASP A 496 -28.00 -3.27 25.29
CA ASP A 496 -29.37 -2.77 25.14
C ASP A 496 -29.76 -2.57 23.67
N ALA A 497 -28.81 -2.14 22.83
CA ALA A 497 -29.00 -1.96 21.38
C ALA A 497 -28.88 -3.26 20.56
N GLY A 498 -28.51 -4.39 21.17
CA GLY A 498 -28.26 -5.65 20.47
C GLY A 498 -27.03 -5.63 19.54
N GLN A 499 -26.04 -4.79 19.83
CA GLN A 499 -24.78 -4.66 19.08
C GLN A 499 -23.71 -5.62 19.61
N PHE A 500 -23.96 -6.93 19.48
CA PHE A 500 -23.16 -7.98 20.14
C PHE A 500 -21.67 -8.03 19.77
N ALA A 501 -21.28 -7.54 18.59
CA ALA A 501 -19.87 -7.42 18.23
C ALA A 501 -19.14 -6.38 19.10
N GLU A 502 -19.79 -5.24 19.38
CA GLU A 502 -19.23 -4.21 20.26
C GLU A 502 -19.17 -4.67 21.72
N VAL A 503 -20.11 -5.53 22.14
CA VAL A 503 -20.08 -6.19 23.46
C VAL A 503 -18.90 -7.15 23.56
N GLU A 504 -18.66 -7.96 22.53
CA GLU A 504 -17.52 -8.89 22.46
C GLU A 504 -16.19 -8.14 22.58
N ASP A 505 -15.97 -7.15 21.73
CA ASP A 505 -14.75 -6.33 21.75
C ASP A 505 -14.62 -5.55 23.06
N GLY A 506 -15.72 -5.01 23.58
CA GLY A 506 -15.76 -4.25 24.81
C GLY A 506 -15.39 -5.07 26.04
N LEU A 507 -15.95 -6.28 26.20
CA LEU A 507 -15.63 -7.16 27.33
C LEU A 507 -14.17 -7.66 27.28
N VAL A 508 -13.63 -7.93 26.09
CA VAL A 508 -12.21 -8.29 25.92
C VAL A 508 -11.30 -7.12 26.26
N ALA A 509 -11.60 -5.92 25.76
CA ALA A 509 -10.84 -4.70 26.07
C ALA A 509 -10.88 -4.38 27.57
N LEU A 510 -12.03 -4.57 28.21
CA LEU A 510 -12.20 -4.36 29.64
C LEU A 510 -11.35 -5.35 30.46
N ALA A 511 -11.23 -6.61 30.02
CA ALA A 511 -10.37 -7.60 30.68
C ALA A 511 -8.88 -7.24 30.56
N ALA A 512 -8.45 -6.69 29.41
CA ALA A 512 -7.08 -6.26 29.18
C ALA A 512 -6.65 -5.08 30.08
N LEU A 513 -7.58 -4.15 30.38
CA LEU A 513 -7.29 -2.99 31.26
C LEU A 513 -6.95 -3.38 32.70
N ARG A 514 -7.29 -4.60 33.14
CA ARG A 514 -7.08 -5.04 34.53
C ARG A 514 -5.62 -4.95 34.99
N GLY A 515 -4.66 -5.17 34.09
CA GLY A 515 -3.23 -5.06 34.39
C GLY A 515 -2.73 -3.62 34.59
N GLU A 516 -3.51 -2.62 34.19
CA GLU A 516 -3.17 -1.19 34.31
C GLU A 516 -3.75 -0.54 35.59
N LEU A 517 -4.59 -1.25 36.35
CA LEU A 517 -5.29 -0.72 37.51
C LEU A 517 -4.46 -0.87 38.80
N LEU A 518 -4.56 0.11 39.70
CA LEU A 518 -3.98 0.01 41.05
C LEU A 518 -4.73 -0.97 41.96
N GLY A 519 -6.02 -1.20 41.69
CA GLY A 519 -6.87 -2.17 42.38
C GLY A 519 -8.07 -2.54 41.50
N PRO A 520 -8.14 -3.77 40.98
CA PRO A 520 -9.14 -4.11 39.95
C PRO A 520 -10.54 -4.35 40.53
N ASP A 521 -10.68 -4.55 41.84
CA ASP A 521 -11.94 -4.97 42.50
C ASP A 521 -13.19 -4.19 42.08
N ARG A 522 -13.08 -2.86 41.91
CA ARG A 522 -14.22 -2.02 41.53
C ARG A 522 -14.64 -2.26 40.07
N LEU A 523 -13.67 -2.26 39.17
CA LEU A 523 -13.95 -2.49 37.76
C LEU A 523 -14.39 -3.93 37.54
N ASP A 524 -13.79 -4.88 38.26
CA ASP A 524 -14.16 -6.30 38.25
C ASP A 524 -15.61 -6.48 38.71
N ALA A 525 -16.06 -5.82 39.78
CA ALA A 525 -17.46 -5.88 40.20
C ALA A 525 -18.44 -5.39 39.11
N ARG A 526 -18.11 -4.28 38.44
CA ARG A 526 -18.93 -3.74 37.33
C ARG A 526 -18.88 -4.61 36.09
N ALA A 527 -17.72 -5.16 35.77
CA ALA A 527 -17.55 -6.08 34.66
C ALA A 527 -18.34 -7.37 34.89
N LEU A 528 -18.36 -7.89 36.12
CA LEU A 528 -19.14 -9.06 36.48
C LEU A 528 -20.65 -8.81 36.34
N GLU A 529 -21.17 -7.63 36.72
CA GLU A 529 -22.56 -7.24 36.41
C GLU A 529 -22.85 -7.32 34.90
N LEU A 530 -21.96 -6.77 34.06
CA LEU A 530 -22.11 -6.81 32.60
C LEU A 530 -21.98 -8.22 32.02
N VAL A 531 -21.14 -9.07 32.61
CA VAL A 531 -21.00 -10.49 32.24
C VAL A 531 -22.27 -11.25 32.59
N ASP A 532 -22.90 -10.98 33.73
CA ASP A 532 -24.20 -11.56 34.10
C ASP A 532 -25.33 -11.10 33.14
N ASP A 533 -25.35 -9.82 32.77
CA ASP A 533 -26.28 -9.28 31.76
C ASP A 533 -26.06 -9.93 30.38
N ALA A 534 -24.79 -10.11 29.98
CA ALA A 534 -24.40 -10.79 28.75
C ALA A 534 -24.81 -12.27 28.75
N LEU A 535 -24.63 -12.97 29.89
CA LEU A 535 -25.07 -14.36 30.08
C LEU A 535 -26.59 -14.48 29.92
N ALA A 536 -27.37 -13.67 30.63
CA ALA A 536 -28.83 -13.67 30.52
C ALA A 536 -29.31 -13.33 29.09
N THR A 537 -28.55 -12.49 28.38
CA THR A 537 -28.84 -12.15 26.98
C THR A 537 -28.48 -13.30 26.03
N ALA A 538 -27.39 -14.01 26.27
CA ALA A 538 -27.02 -15.22 25.53
C ALA A 538 -28.05 -16.35 25.71
N GLU A 539 -28.53 -16.58 26.93
CA GLU A 539 -29.58 -17.56 27.23
C GLU A 539 -30.90 -17.24 26.49
N ARG A 540 -31.29 -15.95 26.46
CA ARG A 540 -32.45 -15.48 25.67
C ARG A 540 -32.21 -15.65 24.16
N ALA A 541 -30.99 -15.35 23.68
CA ALA A 541 -30.63 -15.52 22.27
C ALA A 541 -30.77 -16.98 21.84
N VAL A 542 -30.24 -17.94 22.61
CA VAL A 542 -30.42 -19.39 22.36
C VAL A 542 -31.89 -19.76 22.29
N SER A 543 -32.70 -19.30 23.26
CA SER A 543 -34.14 -19.61 23.33
C SER A 543 -34.94 -19.05 22.15
N SER A 544 -34.48 -17.94 21.56
CA SER A 544 -35.07 -17.31 20.36
C SER A 544 -34.51 -17.85 19.03
N GLY A 545 -33.65 -18.87 19.08
CA GLY A 545 -32.99 -19.43 17.90
C GLY A 545 -31.93 -18.50 17.30
N GLN A 546 -31.33 -17.61 18.08
CA GLN A 546 -30.24 -16.72 17.66
C GLN A 546 -28.89 -17.25 18.11
N VAL A 547 -28.50 -18.40 17.55
CA VAL A 547 -27.33 -19.19 17.96
C VAL A 547 -26.01 -18.46 17.70
N SER A 548 -25.90 -17.70 16.60
CA SER A 548 -24.67 -16.96 16.27
C SER A 548 -24.44 -15.78 17.22
N ARG A 549 -25.52 -15.13 17.68
CA ARG A 549 -25.45 -14.08 18.70
C ARG A 549 -25.05 -14.65 20.06
N ALA A 550 -25.63 -15.79 20.45
CA ALA A 550 -25.28 -16.47 21.69
C ALA A 550 -23.80 -16.92 21.71
N GLU A 551 -23.28 -17.45 20.59
CA GLU A 551 -21.88 -17.86 20.45
C GLU A 551 -20.90 -16.69 20.62
N ARG A 552 -21.23 -15.50 20.09
CA ARG A 552 -20.40 -14.29 20.28
C ARG A 552 -20.33 -13.86 21.74
N LEU A 553 -21.48 -13.82 22.41
CA LEU A 553 -21.55 -13.48 23.82
C LEU A 553 -20.80 -14.51 24.68
N GLU A 554 -20.95 -15.79 24.38
CA GLU A 554 -20.20 -16.88 25.03
C GLU A 554 -18.68 -16.68 24.95
N ARG A 555 -18.16 -16.36 23.75
CA ARG A 555 -16.73 -16.07 23.55
C ARG A 555 -16.28 -14.81 24.30
N ALA A 556 -17.11 -13.78 24.35
CA ALA A 556 -16.83 -12.57 25.12
C ALA A 556 -16.73 -12.84 26.63
N ILE A 557 -17.61 -13.71 27.15
CA ILE A 557 -17.64 -14.09 28.57
C ILE A 557 -16.39 -14.92 28.95
N ALA A 558 -15.79 -15.64 27.99
CA ALA A 558 -14.61 -16.47 28.22
C ALA A 558 -13.42 -15.73 28.84
N SER A 559 -13.21 -14.44 28.50
CA SER A 559 -12.09 -13.66 29.04
C SER A 559 -12.23 -13.35 30.54
N TRP A 560 -13.37 -13.65 31.16
CA TRP A 560 -13.70 -13.33 32.54
C TRP A 560 -13.77 -14.55 33.47
N GLU A 561 -13.52 -15.77 32.97
CA GLU A 561 -13.63 -17.00 33.77
C GLU A 561 -12.69 -17.05 34.98
N ALA A 562 -11.50 -16.46 34.86
CA ALA A 562 -10.51 -16.45 35.93
C ALA A 562 -11.01 -15.71 37.20
N LEU A 563 -12.03 -14.85 37.05
CA LEU A 563 -12.54 -14.01 38.13
C LEU A 563 -13.68 -14.62 38.93
N ALA A 564 -14.49 -15.49 38.31
CA ALA A 564 -15.64 -16.08 38.96
C ALA A 564 -15.78 -17.55 38.52
N PRO A 565 -15.37 -18.52 39.36
CA PRO A 565 -15.40 -19.95 39.02
C PRO A 565 -16.76 -20.48 38.58
N GLY A 566 -17.86 -19.85 39.01
CA GLY A 566 -19.22 -20.19 38.58
C GLY A 566 -19.53 -19.85 37.11
N LEU A 567 -18.79 -18.91 36.50
CA LEU A 567 -19.00 -18.50 35.11
C LEU A 567 -18.69 -19.64 34.13
N ALA A 568 -17.65 -20.43 34.40
CA ALA A 568 -17.25 -21.51 33.52
C ALA A 568 -18.38 -22.54 33.29
N ARG A 569 -19.10 -22.89 34.36
CA ARG A 569 -20.24 -23.82 34.28
C ARG A 569 -21.41 -23.25 33.49
N ARG A 570 -21.74 -21.96 33.67
CA ARG A 570 -22.84 -21.30 32.95
C ARG A 570 -22.49 -21.11 31.47
N ARG A 571 -21.26 -20.70 31.18
CA ARG A 571 -20.75 -20.58 29.81
C ARG A 571 -20.81 -21.92 29.07
N GLU A 572 -20.35 -23.00 29.70
CA GLU A 572 -20.39 -24.34 29.10
C GLU A 572 -21.83 -24.80 28.82
N ALA A 573 -22.79 -24.47 29.69
CA ALA A 573 -24.20 -24.74 29.45
C ALA A 573 -24.74 -24.00 28.20
N ILE A 574 -24.38 -22.72 28.03
CA ILE A 574 -24.75 -21.93 26.83
C ILE A 574 -24.09 -22.52 25.58
N ARG A 575 -22.79 -22.81 25.63
CA ARG A 575 -22.05 -23.41 24.53
C ARG A 575 -22.68 -24.72 24.08
N SER A 576 -22.96 -25.63 25.01
CA SER A 576 -23.63 -26.90 24.72
C SER A 576 -25.02 -26.70 24.11
N ALA A 577 -25.78 -25.71 24.59
CA ALA A 577 -27.11 -25.39 24.04
C ALA A 577 -27.03 -24.81 22.62
N VAL A 578 -26.06 -23.92 22.34
CA VAL A 578 -25.77 -23.37 21.01
C VAL A 578 -25.38 -24.48 20.04
N GLU A 579 -24.43 -25.34 20.42
CA GLU A 579 -23.97 -26.47 19.61
C GLU A 579 -25.10 -27.44 19.30
N SER A 580 -25.92 -27.77 20.30
CA SER A 580 -27.09 -28.65 20.15
C SER A 580 -28.13 -28.05 19.20
N ALA A 581 -28.48 -26.77 19.36
CA ALA A 581 -29.43 -26.08 18.50
C ALA A 581 -28.94 -25.97 17.06
N ALA A 582 -27.69 -25.57 16.85
CA ALA A 582 -27.08 -25.46 15.53
C ALA A 582 -26.98 -26.83 14.83
N SER A 583 -26.57 -27.88 15.55
CA SER A 583 -26.50 -29.24 15.01
C SER A 583 -27.87 -29.75 14.56
N ARG A 584 -28.91 -29.60 15.41
CA ARG A 584 -30.29 -29.99 15.07
C ARG A 584 -30.85 -29.20 13.89
N ALA A 585 -30.59 -27.89 13.83
CA ALA A 585 -31.03 -27.05 12.72
C ALA A 585 -30.36 -27.46 11.39
N ARG A 586 -29.07 -27.78 11.42
CA ARG A 586 -28.34 -28.28 10.23
C ARG A 586 -28.86 -29.64 9.76
N ALA A 587 -29.19 -30.55 10.68
CA ALA A 587 -29.82 -31.83 10.32
C ALA A 587 -31.20 -31.62 9.64
N LEU A 588 -32.00 -30.65 10.10
CA LEU A 588 -33.26 -30.28 9.45
C LEU A 588 -33.04 -29.66 8.06
N VAL A 589 -31.99 -28.85 7.88
CA VAL A 589 -31.60 -28.30 6.57
C VAL A 589 -31.22 -29.41 5.60
N GLU A 590 -30.47 -30.43 6.03
CA GLU A 590 -30.13 -31.60 5.20
C GLU A 590 -31.38 -32.40 4.80
N GLN A 591 -32.32 -32.58 5.74
CA GLN A 591 -33.62 -33.18 5.45
C GLN A 591 -34.44 -32.33 4.47
N ALA A 592 -34.44 -31.00 4.61
CA ALA A 592 -35.14 -30.10 3.70
C ALA A 592 -34.55 -30.14 2.28
N ALA A 593 -33.22 -30.22 2.16
CA ALA A 593 -32.53 -30.39 0.88
C ALA A 593 -32.86 -31.76 0.23
N SER A 594 -33.00 -32.80 1.04
CA SER A 594 -33.40 -34.14 0.59
C SER A 594 -34.85 -34.15 0.10
N ALA A 595 -35.78 -33.55 0.85
CA ALA A 595 -37.17 -33.38 0.46
C ALA A 595 -37.30 -32.58 -0.85
N LEU A 596 -36.52 -31.50 -0.99
CA LEU A 596 -36.48 -30.70 -2.22
C LEU A 596 -35.95 -31.49 -3.42
N SER A 597 -35.01 -32.41 -3.20
CA SER A 597 -34.48 -33.31 -4.25
C SER A 597 -35.47 -34.40 -4.63
N ALA A 598 -36.39 -34.76 -3.74
CA ALA A 598 -37.51 -35.68 -3.96
C ALA A 598 -38.77 -34.99 -4.51
N ASP A 599 -38.70 -33.70 -4.86
CA ASP A 599 -39.81 -32.86 -5.34
C ASP A 599 -40.94 -32.64 -4.31
N GLU A 600 -40.63 -32.74 -3.01
CA GLU A 600 -41.55 -32.52 -1.89
C GLU A 600 -41.44 -31.10 -1.31
N LEU A 601 -41.81 -30.08 -2.10
CA LEU A 601 -41.60 -28.66 -1.73
C LEU A 601 -42.26 -28.27 -0.40
N ALA A 602 -43.51 -28.69 -0.16
CA ALA A 602 -44.23 -28.36 1.09
C ALA A 602 -43.50 -28.91 2.33
N ARG A 603 -42.98 -30.14 2.24
CA ARG A 603 -42.21 -30.76 3.33
C ARG A 603 -40.88 -30.03 3.56
N ALA A 604 -40.22 -29.59 2.48
CA ALA A 604 -39.01 -28.78 2.59
C ALA A 604 -39.28 -27.43 3.28
N GLU A 605 -40.43 -26.80 3.03
CA GLU A 605 -40.85 -25.56 3.70
C GLU A 605 -41.11 -25.77 5.20
N GLU A 606 -41.80 -26.84 5.60
CA GLU A 606 -41.99 -27.18 7.03
C GLU A 606 -40.67 -27.42 7.75
N LEU A 607 -39.75 -28.17 7.14
CA LEU A 607 -38.43 -28.47 7.71
C LEU A 607 -37.56 -27.21 7.83
N ARG A 608 -37.65 -26.30 6.85
CA ARG A 608 -37.02 -24.97 6.90
C ARG A 608 -37.53 -24.18 8.10
N ASP A 609 -38.84 -24.12 8.31
CA ASP A 609 -39.43 -23.33 9.39
C ASP A 609 -39.04 -23.89 10.76
N ALA A 610 -39.00 -25.22 10.89
CA ALA A 610 -38.47 -25.88 12.08
C ALA A 610 -36.97 -25.58 12.30
N ALA A 611 -36.16 -25.51 11.24
CA ALA A 611 -34.74 -25.15 11.34
C ALA A 611 -34.55 -23.68 11.75
N LEU A 612 -35.34 -22.76 11.18
CA LEU A 612 -35.32 -21.33 11.52
C LEU A 612 -35.74 -21.08 12.97
N ALA A 613 -36.69 -21.85 13.50
CA ALA A 613 -37.08 -21.76 14.91
C ALA A 613 -35.93 -22.15 15.88
N LEU A 614 -35.01 -23.02 15.45
CA LEU A 614 -33.87 -23.46 16.25
C LEU A 614 -32.63 -22.58 16.06
N ALA A 615 -32.39 -22.08 14.85
CA ALA A 615 -31.17 -21.34 14.49
C ALA A 615 -31.43 -20.35 13.33
N SER A 616 -32.26 -19.35 13.59
CA SER A 616 -32.66 -18.28 12.68
C SER A 616 -31.49 -17.46 12.11
N ASP A 617 -30.36 -17.38 12.81
CA ASP A 617 -29.18 -16.62 12.39
C ASP A 617 -28.00 -17.51 11.95
N ASP A 618 -28.17 -18.84 11.90
CA ASP A 618 -27.13 -19.74 11.39
C ASP A 618 -26.99 -19.58 9.85
N PRO A 619 -25.77 -19.32 9.32
CA PRO A 619 -25.58 -19.08 7.89
C PRO A 619 -25.97 -20.24 6.97
N ALA A 620 -25.91 -21.49 7.43
CA ALA A 620 -26.35 -22.64 6.64
C ALA A 620 -27.89 -22.70 6.55
N VAL A 621 -28.57 -22.45 7.68
CA VAL A 621 -30.04 -22.37 7.74
C VAL A 621 -30.58 -21.25 6.88
N MET A 622 -29.99 -20.05 6.98
CA MET A 622 -30.41 -18.89 6.18
C MET A 622 -30.22 -19.10 4.67
N ARG A 623 -29.12 -19.74 4.26
CA ARG A 623 -28.90 -20.09 2.85
C ARG A 623 -29.94 -21.09 2.34
N ALA A 624 -30.20 -22.15 3.10
CA ALA A 624 -31.21 -23.14 2.75
C ALA A 624 -32.62 -22.52 2.66
N ALA A 625 -32.97 -21.65 3.62
CA ALA A 625 -34.24 -20.92 3.60
C ALA A 625 -34.38 -20.03 2.35
N ALA A 626 -33.33 -19.31 1.97
CA ALA A 626 -33.31 -18.50 0.76
C ALA A 626 -33.43 -19.34 -0.52
N ASP A 627 -32.75 -20.49 -0.58
CA ASP A 627 -32.83 -21.42 -1.71
C ASP A 627 -34.24 -22.02 -1.86
N ILE A 628 -34.88 -22.46 -0.76
CA ILE A 628 -36.26 -22.97 -0.77
C ILE A 628 -37.24 -21.87 -1.18
N ALA A 629 -37.11 -20.67 -0.63
CA ALA A 629 -37.94 -19.52 -1.03
C ALA A 629 -37.75 -19.14 -2.50
N ARG A 630 -36.54 -19.30 -3.06
CA ARG A 630 -36.29 -19.14 -4.50
C ARG A 630 -37.03 -20.19 -5.31
N VAL A 631 -36.94 -21.47 -4.92
CA VAL A 631 -37.67 -22.55 -5.62
C VAL A 631 -39.18 -22.29 -5.59
N ARG A 632 -39.73 -21.87 -4.45
CA ARG A 632 -41.15 -21.55 -4.33
C ARG A 632 -41.61 -20.47 -5.30
N ARG A 633 -40.87 -19.34 -5.37
CA ARG A 633 -41.19 -18.26 -6.32
C ARG A 633 -41.16 -18.71 -7.78
N GLU A 634 -40.19 -19.56 -8.14
CA GLU A 634 -40.09 -20.09 -9.51
C GLU A 634 -41.20 -21.13 -9.79
N ASP A 635 -41.62 -21.91 -8.78
CA ASP A 635 -42.76 -22.82 -8.90
C ASP A 635 -44.10 -22.08 -9.10
N ASP A 636 -44.34 -21.02 -8.33
CA ASP A 636 -45.54 -20.18 -8.49
C ASP A 636 -45.62 -19.55 -9.89
N ARG A 637 -44.46 -19.17 -10.46
CA ARG A 637 -44.35 -18.69 -11.85
C ARG A 637 -44.63 -19.77 -12.87
N LEU A 638 -44.13 -20.99 -12.65
CA LEU A 638 -44.44 -22.14 -13.51
C LEU A 638 -45.93 -22.47 -13.49
N ALA A 639 -46.56 -22.41 -12.31
CA ALA A 639 -48.00 -22.58 -12.18
C ALA A 639 -48.77 -21.48 -12.94
N ALA A 640 -48.28 -20.23 -12.92
CA ALA A 640 -48.86 -19.14 -13.74
C ALA A 640 -48.70 -19.38 -15.25
N ALA A 641 -47.52 -19.80 -15.69
CA ALA A 641 -47.27 -20.14 -17.09
C ALA A 641 -48.13 -21.30 -17.58
N ALA A 642 -48.35 -22.32 -16.74
CA ALA A 642 -49.26 -23.43 -17.01
C ALA A 642 -50.70 -22.95 -17.18
N ARG A 643 -51.21 -22.10 -16.27
CA ARG A 643 -52.55 -21.49 -16.41
C ARG A 643 -52.72 -20.70 -17.70
N HIS A 644 -51.70 -19.95 -18.12
CA HIS A 644 -51.74 -19.24 -19.41
C HIS A 644 -51.76 -20.20 -20.61
N ALA A 645 -51.00 -21.29 -20.54
CA ALA A 645 -50.98 -22.32 -21.58
C ALA A 645 -52.35 -23.02 -21.71
N ASP A 646 -52.99 -23.36 -20.59
CA ASP A 646 -54.33 -23.97 -20.56
C ASP A 646 -55.40 -23.02 -21.12
N ALA A 647 -55.25 -21.71 -20.88
CA ALA A 647 -56.08 -20.66 -21.45
C ALA A 647 -55.78 -20.35 -22.94
N LYS A 648 -54.85 -21.07 -23.57
CA LYS A 648 -54.35 -20.85 -24.94
C LYS A 648 -53.68 -19.48 -25.18
N ASP A 649 -53.29 -18.77 -24.12
CA ASP A 649 -52.46 -17.55 -24.21
C ASP A 649 -50.97 -17.93 -24.18
N PHE A 650 -50.49 -18.50 -25.28
CA PHE A 650 -49.09 -18.95 -25.38
C PHE A 650 -48.09 -17.79 -25.32
N GLY A 651 -48.50 -16.58 -25.70
CA GLY A 651 -47.68 -15.37 -25.59
C GLY A 651 -47.39 -15.03 -24.13
N ALA A 652 -48.40 -15.04 -23.26
CA ALA A 652 -48.22 -14.86 -21.83
C ALA A 652 -47.44 -16.01 -21.19
N ALA A 653 -47.73 -17.25 -21.56
CA ALA A 653 -47.01 -18.42 -21.05
C ALA A 653 -45.50 -18.35 -21.36
N HIS A 654 -45.11 -17.96 -22.57
CA HIS A 654 -43.70 -17.76 -22.94
C HIS A 654 -43.05 -16.57 -22.22
N ARG A 655 -43.79 -15.48 -21.99
CA ARG A 655 -43.27 -14.34 -21.20
C ARG A 655 -42.99 -14.76 -19.76
N GLU A 656 -43.88 -15.51 -19.12
CA GLU A 656 -43.66 -16.03 -17.77
C GLU A 656 -42.48 -17.01 -17.73
N LEU A 657 -42.39 -17.94 -18.69
CA LEU A 657 -41.23 -18.84 -18.81
C LEU A 657 -39.92 -18.10 -19.06
N GLY A 658 -39.94 -16.99 -19.79
CA GLY A 658 -38.76 -16.16 -20.06
C GLY A 658 -38.30 -15.33 -18.85
N ARG A 659 -39.17 -15.11 -17.87
CA ARG A 659 -38.86 -14.44 -16.59
C ARG A 659 -38.21 -15.37 -15.56
N LEU A 660 -38.23 -16.69 -15.81
CA LEU A 660 -37.58 -17.65 -14.94
C LEU A 660 -36.06 -17.42 -14.95
N GLY A 661 -35.47 -17.48 -13.76
CA GLY A 661 -34.02 -17.43 -13.61
C GLY A 661 -33.36 -18.73 -14.10
N PRO A 662 -32.07 -18.96 -13.79
CA PRO A 662 -31.47 -20.27 -13.94
C PRO A 662 -32.31 -21.31 -13.18
N THR A 663 -32.91 -22.25 -13.94
CA THR A 663 -33.92 -23.17 -13.43
C THR A 663 -33.34 -24.06 -12.32
N PRO A 664 -33.89 -24.00 -11.08
CA PRO A 664 -33.50 -24.90 -10.00
C PRO A 664 -33.66 -26.36 -10.42
N ALA A 665 -32.76 -27.24 -9.98
CA ALA A 665 -32.79 -28.65 -10.35
C ALA A 665 -34.15 -29.35 -10.16
N PRO A 666 -34.91 -29.12 -9.06
CA PRO A 666 -36.21 -29.75 -8.84
C PRO A 666 -37.22 -29.41 -9.95
N LEU A 667 -37.16 -28.18 -10.48
CA LEU A 667 -38.16 -27.68 -11.42
C LEU A 667 -37.86 -28.01 -12.89
N ARG A 668 -36.69 -28.58 -13.20
CA ARG A 668 -36.24 -28.78 -14.60
C ARG A 668 -37.20 -29.66 -15.40
N THR A 669 -37.65 -30.77 -14.82
CA THR A 669 -38.59 -31.69 -15.47
C THR A 669 -39.92 -30.99 -15.76
N ARG A 670 -40.47 -30.28 -14.77
CA ARG A 670 -41.72 -29.51 -14.94
C ARG A 670 -41.60 -28.39 -15.97
N VAL A 671 -40.48 -27.67 -16.02
CA VAL A 671 -40.22 -26.65 -17.06
C VAL A 671 -40.16 -27.30 -18.45
N PHE A 672 -39.50 -28.45 -18.58
CA PHE A 672 -39.41 -29.19 -19.83
C PHE A 672 -40.79 -29.69 -20.28
N ASP A 673 -41.56 -30.29 -19.39
CA ASP A 673 -42.89 -30.81 -19.68
C ASP A 673 -43.86 -29.67 -20.05
N LEU A 674 -43.81 -28.54 -19.35
CA LEU A 674 -44.61 -27.37 -19.70
C LEU A 674 -44.18 -26.78 -21.05
N LYS A 675 -42.88 -26.69 -21.35
CA LYS A 675 -42.38 -26.25 -22.66
C LYS A 675 -42.85 -27.18 -23.78
N ARG A 676 -42.88 -28.49 -23.53
CA ARG A 676 -43.38 -29.52 -24.46
C ARG A 676 -44.89 -29.44 -24.62
N ALA A 677 -45.64 -29.22 -23.54
CA ALA A 677 -47.08 -29.03 -23.56
C ALA A 677 -47.48 -27.78 -24.34
N ILE A 678 -46.79 -26.66 -24.13
CA ILE A 678 -46.98 -25.42 -24.91
C ILE A 678 -46.67 -25.65 -26.39
N ALA A 679 -45.57 -26.36 -26.72
CA ALA A 679 -45.23 -26.68 -28.10
C ALA A 679 -46.29 -27.56 -28.78
N LYS A 680 -46.80 -28.57 -28.08
CA LYS A 680 -47.91 -29.41 -28.55
C LYS A 680 -49.19 -28.60 -28.76
N ALA A 681 -49.48 -27.68 -27.84
CA ALA A 681 -50.67 -26.83 -27.91
C ALA A 681 -50.61 -25.78 -29.04
N GLN A 682 -49.42 -25.48 -29.59
CA GLN A 682 -49.27 -24.65 -30.80
C GLN A 682 -49.78 -25.33 -32.08
N GLY A 683 -50.08 -26.64 -32.07
CA GLY A 683 -50.79 -27.33 -33.15
C GLY A 683 -49.98 -27.60 -34.43
N LEU A 684 -48.67 -27.31 -34.45
CA LEU A 684 -47.78 -27.56 -35.59
C LEU A 684 -46.83 -28.76 -35.36
N ASP A 685 -47.08 -29.57 -34.33
CA ASP A 685 -46.33 -30.78 -34.00
C ASP A 685 -46.66 -31.96 -34.93
N GLY A 686 -47.90 -31.99 -35.45
CA GLY A 686 -48.36 -32.92 -36.47
C GLY A 686 -48.19 -32.41 -37.91
N ALA A 687 -49.06 -32.87 -38.80
CA ALA A 687 -49.13 -32.36 -40.16
C ALA A 687 -49.84 -31.00 -40.20
N PHE A 688 -49.38 -30.11 -41.08
CA PHE A 688 -49.93 -28.77 -41.23
C PHE A 688 -49.92 -28.34 -42.69
N LEU A 689 -50.87 -27.48 -43.06
CA LEU A 689 -50.91 -26.83 -44.35
C LEU A 689 -49.99 -25.61 -44.35
N LEU A 690 -49.02 -25.61 -45.25
CA LEU A 690 -48.15 -24.48 -45.55
C LEU A 690 -48.67 -23.78 -46.80
N ARG A 691 -49.24 -22.60 -46.61
CA ARG A 691 -49.74 -21.72 -47.69
C ARG A 691 -48.72 -20.63 -47.94
N ILE A 692 -48.31 -20.45 -49.18
CA ILE A 692 -47.31 -19.44 -49.57
C ILE A 692 -47.85 -18.68 -50.78
N ASP A 693 -47.84 -17.36 -50.71
CA ASP A 693 -48.20 -16.51 -51.84
C ASP A 693 -47.29 -16.81 -53.03
N GLU A 694 -47.89 -16.94 -54.22
CA GLU A 694 -47.23 -17.37 -55.47
C GLU A 694 -46.64 -18.80 -55.48
N GLY A 695 -46.35 -19.39 -54.31
CA GLY A 695 -45.81 -20.74 -54.15
C GLY A 695 -46.88 -21.84 -54.14
N GLY A 696 -48.11 -21.51 -53.72
CA GLY A 696 -49.24 -22.44 -53.62
C GLY A 696 -49.37 -23.10 -52.24
N GLU A 697 -50.15 -24.18 -52.18
CA GLU A 697 -50.44 -24.90 -50.93
C GLU A 697 -49.71 -26.24 -50.87
N PHE A 698 -49.11 -26.54 -49.72
CA PHE A 698 -48.41 -27.78 -49.46
C PHE A 698 -48.90 -28.40 -48.15
N LEU A 699 -49.16 -29.70 -48.16
CA LEU A 699 -49.34 -30.45 -46.92
C LEU A 699 -47.96 -30.84 -46.39
N VAL A 700 -47.55 -30.25 -45.27
CA VAL A 700 -46.32 -30.64 -44.58
C VAL A 700 -46.64 -31.77 -43.61
N VAL A 701 -46.03 -32.94 -43.82
CA VAL A 701 -46.13 -34.05 -42.89
C VAL A 701 -44.77 -34.27 -42.23
N ARG A 702 -44.75 -34.26 -40.90
CA ARG A 702 -43.55 -34.45 -40.10
C ARG A 702 -43.39 -35.91 -39.70
N GLY A 703 -42.15 -36.40 -39.70
CA GLY A 703 -41.82 -37.70 -39.13
C GLY A 703 -40.72 -38.44 -39.89
N GLU A 704 -40.23 -39.53 -39.28
CA GLU A 704 -39.28 -40.45 -39.92
C GLU A 704 -39.99 -41.54 -40.75
N SER A 705 -41.32 -41.60 -40.68
CA SER A 705 -42.14 -42.50 -41.48
C SER A 705 -43.46 -41.86 -41.82
N LEU A 706 -43.98 -42.18 -43.01
CA LEU A 706 -45.21 -41.62 -43.54
C LEU A 706 -45.99 -42.73 -44.26
N THR A 707 -47.20 -43.04 -43.78
CA THR A 707 -48.05 -44.10 -44.36
C THR A 707 -49.01 -43.50 -45.39
N ILE A 708 -49.10 -44.09 -46.58
CA ILE A 708 -50.02 -43.69 -47.66
C ILE A 708 -51.10 -44.75 -47.78
N GLY A 709 -52.37 -44.36 -47.90
CA GLY A 709 -53.47 -45.33 -47.97
C GLY A 709 -54.82 -44.71 -48.24
N ASN A 710 -55.87 -45.52 -48.12
CA ASN A 710 -57.24 -45.12 -48.42
C ASN A 710 -57.79 -44.16 -47.35
N LEU A 711 -58.40 -43.05 -47.77
CA LEU A 711 -59.06 -42.10 -46.88
C LEU A 711 -60.10 -42.74 -45.96
N ARG A 712 -60.82 -43.78 -46.43
CA ARG A 712 -61.90 -44.43 -45.67
C ARG A 712 -61.41 -45.21 -44.44
N ASP A 713 -60.13 -45.58 -44.39
CA ASP A 713 -59.57 -46.38 -43.31
C ASP A 713 -59.14 -45.53 -42.11
N GLY A 714 -58.89 -44.23 -42.32
CA GLY A 714 -58.48 -43.28 -41.28
C GLY A 714 -57.07 -43.48 -40.70
N SER A 715 -56.42 -44.62 -40.98
CA SER A 715 -55.12 -44.97 -40.38
C SER A 715 -53.91 -44.41 -41.12
N ALA A 716 -54.07 -43.98 -42.38
CA ALA A 716 -52.98 -43.44 -43.20
C ALA A 716 -52.62 -41.99 -42.85
N ASP A 717 -51.34 -41.66 -42.93
CA ASP A 717 -50.81 -40.30 -42.74
C ASP A 717 -51.08 -39.40 -43.95
N LEU A 718 -51.02 -39.99 -45.15
CA LEU A 718 -51.51 -39.43 -46.40
C LEU A 718 -52.74 -40.22 -46.88
N PRO A 719 -53.94 -39.86 -46.40
CA PRO A 719 -55.16 -40.49 -46.85
C PRO A 719 -55.57 -39.98 -48.24
N LEU A 720 -55.71 -40.89 -49.20
CA LEU A 720 -56.14 -40.60 -50.56
C LEU A 720 -57.46 -41.28 -50.87
N LEU A 721 -58.37 -40.57 -51.53
CA LEU A 721 -59.61 -41.14 -52.05
C LEU A 721 -59.35 -41.84 -53.39
N ALA A 722 -58.74 -43.03 -53.31
CA ALA A 722 -58.36 -43.84 -54.47
C ALA A 722 -58.55 -45.33 -54.17
N ASN A 723 -58.42 -46.19 -55.19
CA ASN A 723 -58.46 -47.65 -55.02
C ASN A 723 -57.14 -48.17 -54.41
N LEU A 724 -56.92 -47.84 -53.14
CA LEU A 724 -55.77 -48.22 -52.33
C LEU A 724 -56.24 -49.05 -51.12
N ALA A 725 -55.36 -49.90 -50.57
CA ALA A 725 -55.56 -50.48 -49.25
C ALA A 725 -55.51 -49.41 -48.14
N GLY A 726 -56.07 -49.70 -46.96
CA GLY A 726 -56.09 -48.78 -45.81
C GLY A 726 -54.71 -48.26 -45.43
N ARG A 727 -53.70 -49.15 -45.44
CA ARG A 727 -52.28 -48.82 -45.43
C ARG A 727 -51.61 -49.43 -46.65
N HIS A 728 -51.50 -48.66 -47.73
CA HIS A 728 -51.04 -49.17 -49.02
C HIS A 728 -49.52 -49.31 -49.06
N ALA A 729 -48.81 -48.26 -48.66
CA ALA A 729 -47.36 -48.21 -48.63
C ALA A 729 -46.87 -47.30 -47.50
N ARG A 730 -45.63 -47.50 -47.06
CA ARG A 730 -44.96 -46.68 -46.04
C ARG A 730 -43.66 -46.12 -46.58
N LEU A 731 -43.55 -44.80 -46.57
CA LEU A 731 -42.28 -44.08 -46.72
C LEU A 731 -41.53 -44.15 -45.39
N ARG A 732 -40.24 -44.46 -45.43
CA ARG A 732 -39.41 -44.62 -44.24
C ARG A 732 -38.05 -43.99 -44.47
N ARG A 733 -37.65 -43.16 -43.52
CA ARG A 733 -36.35 -42.51 -43.45
C ARG A 733 -35.46 -43.32 -42.52
N SER A 734 -34.25 -43.62 -42.96
CA SER A 734 -33.29 -44.40 -42.21
C SER A 734 -31.91 -43.77 -42.31
N MET A 735 -31.18 -43.77 -41.19
CA MET A 735 -29.77 -43.38 -41.19
C MET A 735 -28.93 -44.64 -41.30
N SER A 736 -28.20 -44.78 -42.39
CA SER A 736 -27.18 -45.83 -42.52
C SER A 736 -25.84 -45.29 -42.03
N PHE A 737 -25.09 -46.11 -41.28
CA PHE A 737 -23.80 -45.69 -40.70
C PHE A 737 -22.78 -45.28 -41.76
N HIS A 738 -22.82 -45.88 -42.95
CA HIS A 738 -21.88 -45.61 -44.04
C HIS A 738 -22.46 -44.82 -45.22
N GLY A 739 -23.78 -44.81 -45.41
CA GLY A 739 -24.43 -44.24 -46.60
C GLY A 739 -25.24 -42.97 -46.34
N GLY A 740 -25.22 -42.44 -45.10
CA GLY A 740 -26.03 -41.29 -44.72
C GLY A 740 -27.52 -41.61 -44.72
N GLN A 741 -28.35 -40.59 -44.93
CA GLN A 741 -29.80 -40.73 -45.01
C GLN A 741 -30.20 -41.55 -46.24
N GLN A 742 -31.11 -42.50 -46.02
CA GLN A 742 -31.74 -43.28 -47.06
C GLN A 742 -33.26 -43.29 -46.85
N ASP A 743 -33.97 -42.76 -47.85
CA ASP A 743 -35.42 -42.79 -47.92
C ASP A 743 -35.86 -43.98 -48.78
N THR A 744 -36.81 -44.76 -48.29
CA THR A 744 -37.38 -45.91 -48.99
C THR A 744 -38.90 -45.86 -48.93
N ILE A 745 -39.57 -46.42 -49.94
CA ILE A 745 -41.00 -46.73 -49.88
C ILE A 745 -41.17 -48.24 -49.90
N VAL A 746 -41.97 -48.76 -48.97
CA VAL A 746 -42.23 -50.20 -48.79
C VAL A 746 -43.71 -50.46 -48.97
N ALA A 747 -44.09 -51.44 -49.78
CA ALA A 747 -45.47 -51.88 -49.90
C ALA A 747 -45.92 -52.55 -48.58
N GLU A 748 -47.10 -52.17 -48.07
CA GLU A 748 -47.67 -52.77 -46.85
C GLU A 748 -48.83 -53.70 -47.19
N GLY A 749 -50.02 -53.12 -47.43
CA GLY A 749 -51.22 -53.86 -47.85
C GLY A 749 -51.54 -53.73 -49.34
N GLY A 750 -50.74 -52.97 -50.10
CA GLY A 750 -50.98 -52.66 -51.51
C GLY A 750 -49.90 -53.15 -52.47
N GLU A 751 -50.05 -52.79 -53.75
CA GLU A 751 -49.09 -53.08 -54.80
C GLU A 751 -48.31 -51.82 -55.18
N LEU A 752 -46.99 -51.85 -55.05
CA LEU A 752 -46.10 -50.78 -55.46
C LEU A 752 -45.48 -51.12 -56.82
N PHE A 753 -45.48 -50.18 -57.75
CA PHE A 753 -44.91 -50.34 -59.10
C PHE A 753 -43.85 -49.29 -59.40
N ARG A 754 -42.81 -49.70 -60.13
CA ARG A 754 -41.81 -48.83 -60.76
C ARG A 754 -41.64 -49.23 -62.22
N ASP A 755 -41.79 -48.29 -63.14
CA ASP A 755 -41.65 -48.52 -64.59
C ASP A 755 -42.51 -49.71 -65.07
N GLY A 756 -43.74 -49.80 -64.54
CA GLY A 756 -44.69 -50.87 -64.83
C GLY A 756 -44.46 -52.20 -64.09
N LYS A 757 -43.33 -52.38 -63.38
CA LYS A 757 -43.01 -53.61 -62.65
C LYS A 757 -43.38 -53.51 -61.17
N ARG A 758 -44.01 -54.55 -60.62
CA ARG A 758 -44.32 -54.65 -59.19
C ARG A 758 -43.03 -54.85 -58.38
N VAL A 759 -42.87 -54.10 -57.30
CA VAL A 759 -41.73 -54.16 -56.37
C VAL A 759 -42.22 -54.21 -54.91
N ALA A 760 -41.45 -54.83 -54.01
CA ALA A 760 -41.79 -54.89 -52.59
C ALA A 760 -41.35 -53.61 -51.85
N ASP A 761 -40.17 -53.10 -52.20
CA ASP A 761 -39.62 -51.85 -51.72
C ASP A 761 -38.86 -51.12 -52.83
N LEU A 762 -38.68 -49.81 -52.63
CA LEU A 762 -38.02 -48.94 -53.58
C LEU A 762 -37.21 -47.87 -52.85
N ARG A 763 -35.90 -47.81 -53.14
CA ARG A 763 -35.03 -46.73 -52.68
C ARG A 763 -35.31 -45.44 -53.45
N LEU A 764 -35.48 -44.35 -52.71
CA LEU A 764 -35.83 -43.04 -53.24
C LEU A 764 -34.60 -42.14 -53.22
N GLN A 765 -34.05 -41.83 -54.41
CA GLN A 765 -32.90 -40.96 -54.57
C GLN A 765 -33.13 -40.00 -55.74
N GLY A 766 -32.90 -38.70 -55.51
CA GLY A 766 -33.13 -37.68 -56.53
C GLY A 766 -34.61 -37.54 -56.88
N ARG A 767 -34.95 -37.75 -58.16
CA ARG A 767 -36.33 -37.71 -58.69
C ARG A 767 -36.76 -39.11 -59.08
N VAL A 768 -37.80 -39.64 -58.44
CA VAL A 768 -38.28 -41.02 -58.67
C VAL A 768 -39.79 -41.01 -58.83
N ARG A 769 -40.29 -41.60 -59.92
CA ARG A 769 -41.72 -41.87 -60.10
C ARG A 769 -42.03 -43.32 -59.74
N PHE A 770 -43.14 -43.50 -59.02
CA PHE A 770 -43.66 -44.81 -58.67
C PHE A 770 -45.18 -44.76 -58.65
N ARG A 771 -45.83 -45.91 -58.78
CA ARG A 771 -47.29 -46.02 -58.80
C ARG A 771 -47.75 -46.91 -57.66
N LEU A 772 -48.79 -46.46 -56.95
CA LEU A 772 -49.49 -47.17 -55.88
C LEU A 772 -50.79 -47.73 -56.43
N GLY A 773 -50.91 -49.05 -56.44
CA GLY A 773 -52.03 -49.76 -57.06
C GLY A 773 -52.12 -49.48 -58.57
N PRO A 774 -53.33 -49.53 -59.15
CA PRO A 774 -53.51 -49.36 -60.59
C PRO A 774 -53.51 -47.90 -61.04
N THR A 775 -53.86 -46.94 -60.18
CA THR A 775 -54.24 -45.57 -60.61
C THR A 775 -53.41 -44.44 -60.04
N VAL A 776 -52.82 -44.58 -58.84
CA VAL A 776 -52.18 -43.43 -58.17
C VAL A 776 -50.71 -43.39 -58.50
N GLU A 777 -50.29 -42.46 -59.36
CA GLU A 777 -48.88 -42.22 -59.63
C GLU A 777 -48.35 -41.10 -58.71
N MET A 778 -47.13 -41.26 -58.21
CA MET A 778 -46.48 -40.29 -57.34
C MET A 778 -45.05 -40.03 -57.80
N GLU A 779 -44.61 -38.79 -57.62
CA GLU A 779 -43.24 -38.38 -57.87
C GLU A 779 -42.58 -37.95 -56.55
N TYR A 780 -41.51 -38.63 -56.16
CA TYR A 780 -40.62 -38.22 -55.07
C TYR A 780 -39.51 -37.34 -55.64
N ARG A 781 -39.21 -36.24 -54.95
CA ARG A 781 -38.06 -35.39 -55.23
C ARG A 781 -37.40 -34.93 -53.94
N MET A 782 -36.07 -34.99 -53.89
CA MET A 782 -35.26 -34.32 -52.85
C MET A 782 -34.62 -33.06 -53.47
N PRO A 783 -35.20 -31.85 -53.27
CA PRO A 783 -34.80 -30.66 -54.01
C PRO A 783 -33.41 -30.13 -53.64
N SER A 784 -33.05 -30.21 -52.35
CA SER A 784 -31.80 -29.71 -51.81
C SER A 784 -30.99 -30.80 -51.12
N SER A 785 -29.66 -30.78 -51.26
CA SER A 785 -28.75 -31.56 -50.43
C SER A 785 -28.57 -30.95 -49.03
N ARG A 786 -28.99 -29.69 -48.84
CA ARG A 786 -28.90 -28.96 -47.56
C ARG A 786 -30.01 -29.33 -46.57
N SER A 787 -30.99 -30.09 -47.04
CA SER A 787 -32.16 -30.49 -46.28
C SER A 787 -32.44 -31.99 -46.44
N LEU A 788 -32.97 -32.57 -45.38
CA LEU A 788 -33.46 -33.93 -45.31
C LEU A 788 -34.96 -34.03 -45.62
N SER A 789 -35.60 -32.91 -45.96
CA SER A 789 -37.01 -32.86 -46.37
C SER A 789 -37.17 -33.21 -47.86
N ALA A 790 -38.29 -33.83 -48.19
CA ALA A 790 -38.57 -34.28 -49.56
C ALA A 790 -39.94 -33.79 -50.03
N ASN A 791 -40.07 -33.54 -51.33
CA ASN A 791 -41.34 -33.23 -51.98
C ASN A 791 -41.94 -34.52 -52.54
N LEU A 792 -43.24 -34.70 -52.35
CA LEU A 792 -44.05 -35.71 -53.00
C LEU A 792 -45.11 -34.99 -53.82
N SER A 793 -45.21 -35.31 -55.10
CA SER A 793 -46.29 -34.83 -55.97
C SER A 793 -47.20 -35.98 -56.34
N ILE A 794 -48.49 -35.81 -56.10
CA ILE A 794 -49.52 -36.80 -56.44
C ILE A 794 -49.98 -36.49 -57.87
N LEU A 795 -49.82 -37.44 -58.78
CA LEU A 795 -50.17 -37.29 -60.19
C LEU A 795 -51.55 -37.91 -60.46
N GLY A 796 -52.15 -37.56 -61.60
CA GLY A 796 -53.44 -38.14 -62.01
C GLY A 796 -54.68 -37.52 -61.35
N GLY A 797 -54.56 -36.30 -60.79
CA GLY A 797 -55.70 -35.53 -60.28
C GLY A 797 -56.16 -35.90 -58.87
N PHE A 798 -55.44 -36.78 -58.17
CA PHE A 798 -55.71 -37.07 -56.76
C PHE A 798 -55.12 -35.97 -55.87
N VAL A 799 -55.83 -35.62 -54.79
CA VAL A 799 -55.42 -34.59 -53.82
C VAL A 799 -55.54 -35.12 -52.40
N VAL A 800 -54.72 -34.58 -51.50
CA VAL A 800 -54.77 -34.77 -50.05
C VAL A 800 -54.81 -33.41 -49.37
N ALA A 801 -55.73 -33.21 -48.43
CA ALA A 801 -55.92 -31.92 -47.76
C ALA A 801 -56.09 -30.71 -48.72
N GLY A 802 -56.68 -30.93 -49.90
CA GLY A 802 -56.91 -29.89 -50.91
C GLY A 802 -55.73 -29.61 -51.85
N THR A 803 -54.60 -30.31 -51.70
CA THR A 803 -53.40 -30.13 -52.53
C THR A 803 -52.88 -31.45 -53.10
N ASP A 804 -52.20 -31.39 -54.24
CA ASP A 804 -51.44 -32.49 -54.84
C ASP A 804 -49.96 -32.48 -54.41
N ARG A 805 -49.55 -31.52 -53.58
CA ARG A 805 -48.17 -31.32 -53.15
C ARG A 805 -48.02 -31.59 -51.66
N VAL A 806 -47.13 -32.51 -51.33
CA VAL A 806 -46.79 -32.85 -49.95
C VAL A 806 -45.30 -32.61 -49.73
N ILE A 807 -44.95 -32.05 -48.57
CA ILE A 807 -43.56 -31.98 -48.10
C ILE A 807 -43.42 -32.92 -46.91
N TRP A 808 -42.58 -33.94 -47.07
CA TRP A 808 -42.24 -34.87 -45.99
C TRP A 808 -41.02 -34.34 -45.23
N MET A 809 -41.32 -33.67 -44.11
CA MET A 809 -40.37 -32.95 -43.28
C MET A 809 -39.80 -33.85 -42.17
N LYS A 810 -38.49 -33.75 -41.91
CA LYS A 810 -37.89 -34.42 -40.75
C LYS A 810 -38.43 -33.81 -39.45
N ASP A 811 -38.73 -34.65 -38.46
CA ASP A 811 -39.45 -34.20 -37.25
C ASP A 811 -38.67 -33.16 -36.43
N ARG A 812 -37.35 -33.27 -36.34
CA ARG A 812 -36.52 -32.40 -35.49
C ARG A 812 -35.18 -32.13 -36.13
N GLY A 813 -34.67 -30.92 -35.85
CA GLY A 813 -33.38 -30.46 -36.30
C GLY A 813 -33.48 -29.56 -37.53
N ARG A 814 -32.53 -28.63 -37.64
CA ARG A 814 -32.41 -27.68 -38.76
C ARG A 814 -31.96 -28.35 -40.06
N ASP A 815 -31.52 -29.60 -40.00
CA ASP A 815 -31.28 -30.44 -41.17
C ASP A 815 -32.59 -30.86 -41.85
N GLY A 816 -33.72 -30.85 -41.15
CA GLY A 816 -35.07 -31.04 -41.71
C GLY A 816 -35.71 -29.82 -42.37
N ARG A 817 -34.95 -28.77 -42.67
CA ARG A 817 -35.54 -27.48 -43.04
C ARG A 817 -36.21 -27.47 -44.42
N ILE A 818 -37.40 -26.91 -44.50
CA ILE A 818 -38.05 -26.58 -45.76
C ILE A 818 -37.45 -25.27 -46.25
N LEU A 819 -36.98 -25.26 -47.49
CA LEU A 819 -36.41 -24.08 -48.13
C LEU A 819 -37.45 -23.47 -49.08
N ILE A 820 -37.75 -22.20 -48.90
CA ILE A 820 -38.68 -21.42 -49.72
C ILE A 820 -37.90 -20.25 -50.30
N GLY A 821 -37.81 -20.13 -51.62
CA GLY A 821 -36.98 -19.09 -52.24
C GLY A 821 -36.93 -19.17 -53.76
N PRO A 822 -36.13 -18.32 -54.42
CA PRO A 822 -36.03 -18.28 -55.88
C PRO A 822 -35.16 -19.42 -56.44
N GLY A 823 -34.38 -20.11 -55.60
CA GLY A 823 -33.45 -21.16 -55.99
C GLY A 823 -34.16 -22.42 -56.52
N ARG A 824 -33.58 -23.06 -57.54
CA ARG A 824 -34.10 -24.34 -58.10
C ARG A 824 -33.95 -25.52 -57.15
N ASP A 825 -33.10 -25.39 -56.13
CA ASP A 825 -32.91 -26.34 -55.03
C ASP A 825 -33.88 -26.09 -53.86
N ALA A 826 -34.74 -25.06 -53.93
CA ALA A 826 -35.79 -24.83 -52.94
C ALA A 826 -36.88 -25.90 -53.02
N HIS A 827 -37.52 -26.17 -51.88
CA HIS A 827 -38.68 -27.07 -51.82
C HIS A 827 -39.90 -26.39 -52.40
N VAL A 828 -40.04 -25.09 -52.14
CA VAL A 828 -41.05 -24.23 -52.75
C VAL A 828 -40.33 -23.10 -53.48
N VAL A 829 -40.44 -23.12 -54.81
CA VAL A 829 -39.82 -22.09 -55.66
C VAL A 829 -40.78 -20.91 -55.74
N VAL A 830 -40.33 -19.74 -55.26
CA VAL A 830 -41.08 -18.48 -55.29
C VAL A 830 -40.19 -17.42 -55.94
N ALA A 831 -40.53 -17.02 -57.16
CA ALA A 831 -39.68 -16.14 -57.96
C ALA A 831 -39.57 -14.71 -57.38
N GLY A 832 -40.61 -14.21 -56.70
CA GLY A 832 -40.62 -12.89 -56.08
C GLY A 832 -39.73 -12.75 -54.84
N LEU A 833 -39.30 -13.85 -54.22
CA LEU A 833 -38.45 -13.80 -53.03
C LEU A 833 -37.00 -13.41 -53.38
N GLN A 834 -36.50 -12.38 -52.70
CA GLN A 834 -35.09 -11.97 -52.80
C GLN A 834 -34.15 -12.83 -51.94
N GLN A 835 -34.69 -13.50 -50.93
CA GLN A 835 -33.93 -14.29 -49.96
C GLN A 835 -34.67 -15.59 -49.66
N GLU A 836 -33.91 -16.62 -49.28
CA GLU A 836 -34.45 -17.92 -48.88
C GLU A 836 -35.01 -17.85 -47.44
N ILE A 837 -36.21 -18.38 -47.26
CA ILE A 837 -36.86 -18.59 -45.96
C ILE A 837 -36.65 -20.06 -45.58
N GLU A 838 -36.16 -20.31 -44.36
CA GLU A 838 -36.06 -21.66 -43.81
C GLU A 838 -37.19 -21.90 -42.82
N VAL A 839 -37.97 -22.97 -43.01
CA VAL A 839 -38.95 -23.44 -42.01
C VAL A 839 -38.46 -24.76 -41.45
N PHE A 840 -38.21 -24.85 -40.15
CA PHE A 840 -37.66 -26.07 -39.54
C PHE A 840 -38.22 -26.33 -38.15
N ALA A 841 -38.18 -27.59 -37.71
CA ALA A 841 -38.51 -27.96 -36.35
C ALA A 841 -37.23 -27.94 -35.52
N ASP A 842 -37.23 -27.23 -34.40
CA ASP A 842 -36.08 -27.25 -33.49
C ASP A 842 -35.96 -28.59 -32.74
N ARG A 843 -35.01 -28.69 -31.80
CA ARG A 843 -34.79 -29.92 -31.02
C ARG A 843 -35.98 -30.30 -30.14
N ASP A 844 -36.82 -29.33 -29.79
CA ASP A 844 -38.03 -29.52 -28.99
C ASP A 844 -39.26 -29.78 -29.89
N GLY A 845 -39.06 -29.80 -31.21
CA GLY A 845 -40.11 -30.01 -32.20
C GLY A 845 -40.95 -28.77 -32.50
N ARG A 846 -40.55 -27.58 -32.04
CA ARG A 846 -41.25 -26.33 -32.34
C ARG A 846 -40.89 -25.87 -33.74
N ILE A 847 -41.89 -25.48 -34.52
CA ILE A 847 -41.66 -24.88 -35.83
C ILE A 847 -41.05 -23.49 -35.64
N ARG A 848 -39.97 -23.25 -36.36
CA ARG A 848 -39.27 -21.98 -36.46
C ARG A 848 -39.19 -21.58 -37.91
N VAL A 849 -39.19 -20.28 -38.13
CA VAL A 849 -38.85 -19.66 -39.39
C VAL A 849 -37.53 -18.92 -39.23
N ALA A 850 -36.62 -19.08 -40.17
CA ALA A 850 -35.39 -18.28 -40.24
C ALA A 850 -35.34 -17.53 -41.56
N VAL A 851 -35.04 -16.24 -41.47
CA VAL A 851 -34.88 -15.36 -42.62
C VAL A 851 -33.52 -14.64 -42.48
N PRO A 852 -32.66 -14.65 -43.51
CA PRO A 852 -31.37 -13.95 -43.48
C PRO A 852 -31.49 -12.42 -43.24
N GLY A 853 -32.63 -11.83 -43.57
CA GLY A 853 -32.94 -10.42 -43.37
C GLY A 853 -34.03 -10.15 -42.34
N SER A 854 -34.79 -9.07 -42.56
CA SER A 854 -35.97 -8.73 -41.77
C SER A 854 -37.23 -9.33 -42.37
N ALA A 855 -38.10 -9.81 -41.50
CA ALA A 855 -39.43 -10.28 -41.83
C ALA A 855 -40.44 -9.71 -40.83
N THR A 856 -41.73 -9.87 -41.09
CA THR A 856 -42.75 -9.61 -40.08
C THR A 856 -43.53 -10.89 -39.78
N MET A 857 -43.91 -11.09 -38.52
CA MET A 857 -44.80 -12.15 -38.07
C MET A 857 -45.98 -11.49 -37.36
N ASP A 858 -47.18 -11.66 -37.90
CA ASP A 858 -48.40 -10.96 -37.46
C ASP A 858 -48.20 -9.45 -37.36
N GLY A 859 -47.52 -8.87 -38.36
CA GLY A 859 -47.19 -7.44 -38.45
C GLY A 859 -46.03 -6.98 -37.54
N ARG A 860 -45.44 -7.86 -36.73
CA ARG A 860 -44.29 -7.52 -35.86
C ARG A 860 -42.96 -7.87 -36.53
N PRO A 861 -41.99 -6.96 -36.61
CA PRO A 861 -40.71 -7.26 -37.22
C PRO A 861 -39.91 -8.29 -36.41
N PHE A 862 -39.24 -9.21 -37.11
CA PHE A 862 -38.25 -10.11 -36.54
C PHE A 862 -37.06 -10.30 -37.50
N THR A 863 -35.93 -10.74 -36.96
CA THR A 863 -34.70 -11.03 -37.72
C THR A 863 -34.12 -12.37 -37.27
N GLY A 864 -33.56 -13.16 -38.19
CA GLY A 864 -33.01 -14.47 -37.89
C GLY A 864 -34.08 -15.51 -37.58
N ASP A 865 -33.83 -16.39 -36.60
CA ASP A 865 -34.69 -17.53 -36.28
C ASP A 865 -35.80 -17.16 -35.27
N HIS A 866 -37.08 -17.33 -35.62
CA HIS A 866 -38.24 -17.01 -34.78
C HIS A 866 -39.21 -18.20 -34.66
N PRO A 867 -39.78 -18.51 -33.47
CA PRO A 867 -40.81 -19.55 -33.35
C PRO A 867 -42.10 -19.14 -34.06
N VAL A 868 -42.79 -20.10 -34.66
CA VAL A 868 -44.04 -19.89 -35.42
C VAL A 868 -45.20 -20.52 -34.65
N ALA A 869 -46.27 -19.76 -34.46
CA ALA A 869 -47.54 -20.29 -33.95
C ALA A 869 -48.44 -20.71 -35.13
N ALA A 870 -49.33 -21.67 -34.90
CA ALA A 870 -50.39 -21.99 -35.84
C ALA A 870 -51.20 -20.73 -36.21
N GLY A 871 -51.41 -20.54 -37.52
CA GLY A 871 -52.15 -19.41 -38.08
C GLY A 871 -51.35 -18.10 -38.16
N ALA A 872 -50.11 -18.05 -37.65
CA ALA A 872 -49.28 -16.85 -37.76
C ALA A 872 -49.00 -16.53 -39.23
N SER A 873 -49.16 -15.26 -39.60
CA SER A 873 -48.85 -14.74 -40.92
C SER A 873 -47.42 -14.21 -40.94
N ILE A 874 -46.57 -14.80 -41.79
CA ILE A 874 -45.17 -14.41 -41.94
C ILE A 874 -45.02 -13.72 -43.28
N ALA A 875 -44.59 -12.46 -43.30
CA ALA A 875 -44.34 -11.70 -44.52
C ALA A 875 -42.84 -11.38 -44.69
N VAL A 876 -42.31 -11.68 -45.88
CA VAL A 876 -40.92 -11.44 -46.29
C VAL A 876 -40.92 -10.75 -47.65
N GLY A 877 -40.71 -9.44 -47.67
CA GLY A 877 -40.97 -8.63 -48.86
C GLY A 877 -42.47 -8.67 -49.20
N ASP A 878 -42.80 -8.93 -50.46
CA ASP A 878 -44.17 -8.98 -50.96
C ASP A 878 -44.82 -10.37 -50.84
N VAL A 879 -44.11 -11.36 -50.28
CA VAL A 879 -44.58 -12.74 -50.14
C VAL A 879 -44.99 -12.99 -48.69
N SER A 880 -46.22 -13.48 -48.49
CA SER A 880 -46.68 -13.97 -47.19
C SER A 880 -46.81 -15.50 -47.18
N LEU A 881 -46.65 -16.09 -46.00
CA LEU A 881 -46.93 -17.49 -45.75
C LEU A 881 -47.64 -17.70 -44.42
N VAL A 882 -48.47 -18.74 -44.35
CA VAL A 882 -49.23 -19.13 -43.16
C VAL A 882 -49.13 -20.64 -42.96
N MET A 883 -48.98 -21.06 -41.70
CA MET A 883 -48.97 -22.47 -41.32
C MET A 883 -50.22 -22.80 -40.51
N VAL A 884 -51.10 -23.64 -41.05
CA VAL A 884 -52.37 -23.99 -40.42
C VAL A 884 -52.35 -25.45 -40.02
N PRO A 885 -52.64 -25.81 -38.75
CA PRO A 885 -52.78 -27.20 -38.32
C PRO A 885 -53.73 -27.95 -39.24
N TRP A 886 -53.31 -29.11 -39.75
CA TRP A 886 -54.20 -29.96 -40.52
C TRP A 886 -54.83 -30.99 -39.58
N GLN A 887 -56.13 -30.84 -39.36
CA GLN A 887 -56.93 -31.84 -38.67
C GLN A 887 -57.50 -32.79 -39.70
N ARG A 888 -57.31 -34.10 -39.49
CA ARG A 888 -58.01 -35.12 -40.27
C ARG A 888 -59.50 -34.94 -40.00
N ALA A 889 -60.28 -34.75 -41.06
CA ALA A 889 -61.74 -34.61 -40.99
C ALA A 889 -62.41 -35.92 -40.59
#